data_AF-A0A9Q1DKJ6-F1
#
_entry.id   AF-A0A9Q1DKJ6-F1
#
_cell.length_a   1.000
_cell.length_b   1.000
_cell.length_c   1.000
_cell.angle_alpha   90.00
_cell.angle_beta   90.00
_cell.angle_gamma   90.00
#
_symmetry.space_group_name_H-M   'P 1'
#
loop_
_entity.id
_entity.type
_entity.pdbx_description
1 polymer ?
#
loop_
_entity_poly.entity_id
_entity_poly.type
_entity_poly.pdbx_seq_one_letter_code
_entity_poly.pdbx_strand_id
1 'polypeptide(L)'
;MEKIYALLEVSRLESFYNKFLELGVKDEKDFIDSIDDETLKEMGLSQVEKKRFETMRTRIGKLGSVNKSMQNFSVKYTFPKCSELREINDMDPSQNTLEDLMLRIAIQENIGTDKAVCLYTVDGMPLTDDSFFNTWCFNDRHIENGNEIYAIFTPKENIQTPVKSNPQSRQVPGADTVRCHIMLKGDYEIKVNLDTDNLQDLRNELSNETGIPAHVLHAKDEEEGGGTLLKDLGISSQSVLHFSLSSLNDKYQDKPAFFNSDISASIPQTMKGMSVFLSALYAIHMRHSDEQFLKVIAYIRKLTGCNALALALYQIMCKGEFGTRNQKVAVVEGLYLLFRELLPSFTKRNGLRVIEDHEVFEYSTICWAYLMSQAKENSQHSELYATMRLTCEGSGSNLCEPVRIPGIASVYERAFILDKIRDEQRIPNCTEDNLKETSLQRAINIEKILMSLPRQTQYFHQWIAYDCGHGHNFQVNPEKTYEEMTVGLTVYSHLELTPPLQLTKFGMEGPRLILIDEDNCAVYLSPNKGQQSLVQVFDCLAGKEKAVNVIELANRLKDARTDQTNKIGGVPEEAILVLVDASSSMAAVCYKQDQTRSRLDAVKQLFLAFMDRTSAYSFHHIIGLVKFGGRCLEFHEFTETVGVFQGYVNSLEACGVTPLYDALNLGISKLSDVKKKFPDCRLRMLCLSDGNDEG
;
A
#
# COMPACT_ATOMS: atom_id res chain seq x y z
N MET A 1 -32.71 -18.13 11.09
CA MET A 1 -33.48 -16.91 11.43
C MET A 1 -32.63 -15.67 11.20
N GLU A 2 -31.64 -15.35 12.03
CA GLU A 2 -30.75 -14.17 11.80
C GLU A 2 -30.02 -14.18 10.45
N LYS A 3 -29.52 -15.35 10.02
CA LYS A 3 -28.85 -15.51 8.71
C LYS A 3 -29.76 -15.20 7.51
N ILE A 4 -31.03 -15.57 7.57
CA ILE A 4 -32.02 -15.28 6.51
C ILE A 4 -32.30 -13.78 6.45
N TYR A 5 -32.48 -13.15 7.61
CA TYR A 5 -32.73 -11.72 7.69
C TYR A 5 -31.54 -10.92 7.11
N ALA A 6 -30.32 -11.24 7.51
CA ALA A 6 -29.10 -10.60 6.99
C ALA A 6 -28.97 -10.75 5.46
N LEU A 7 -29.26 -11.94 4.93
CA LEU A 7 -29.21 -12.20 3.50
C LEU A 7 -30.26 -11.39 2.69
N LEU A 8 -31.46 -11.23 3.25
CA LEU A 8 -32.50 -10.38 2.66
C LEU A 8 -32.13 -8.90 2.76
N GLU A 9 -31.53 -8.46 3.87
CA GLU A 9 -31.08 -7.09 4.08
C GLU A 9 -29.99 -6.68 3.07
N VAL A 10 -28.98 -7.53 2.82
CA VAL A 10 -27.99 -7.32 1.74
C VAL A 10 -28.66 -7.09 0.40
N SER A 11 -29.74 -7.83 0.16
CA SER A 11 -30.46 -7.82 -1.11
C SER A 11 -31.55 -6.74 -1.16
N ARG A 12 -31.73 -5.97 -0.09
CA ARG A 12 -32.79 -4.96 0.09
C ARG A 12 -34.19 -5.54 -0.09
N LEU A 13 -34.42 -6.68 0.57
CA LEU A 13 -35.66 -7.48 0.60
C LEU A 13 -36.12 -7.81 2.03
N GLU A 14 -35.54 -7.16 3.04
CA GLU A 14 -35.83 -7.37 4.46
C GLU A 14 -37.30 -7.12 4.82
N SER A 15 -37.97 -6.21 4.10
CA SER A 15 -39.40 -5.94 4.23
C SER A 15 -40.29 -7.16 3.96
N PHE A 16 -39.76 -8.17 3.25
CA PHE A 16 -40.45 -9.42 2.94
C PHE A 16 -40.07 -10.58 3.88
N TYR A 17 -39.23 -10.36 4.89
CA TYR A 17 -38.72 -11.42 5.79
C TYR A 17 -39.82 -12.28 6.40
N ASN A 18 -40.84 -11.66 7.00
CA ASN A 18 -41.93 -12.40 7.64
C ASN A 18 -42.73 -13.24 6.62
N LYS A 19 -42.91 -12.74 5.40
CA LYS A 19 -43.60 -13.48 4.33
C LYS A 19 -42.80 -14.72 3.89
N PHE A 20 -41.48 -14.60 3.82
CA PHE A 20 -40.63 -15.77 3.53
C PHE A 20 -40.67 -16.80 4.66
N LEU A 21 -40.73 -16.38 5.93
CA LEU A 21 -40.91 -17.31 7.06
C LEU A 21 -42.27 -18.02 7.01
N GLU A 22 -43.35 -17.31 6.66
CA GLU A 22 -44.69 -17.89 6.49
C GLU A 22 -44.73 -18.94 5.37
N LEU A 23 -43.90 -18.77 4.34
CA LEU A 23 -43.71 -19.74 3.24
C LEU A 23 -42.80 -20.92 3.63
N GLY A 24 -42.35 -20.98 4.88
CA GLY A 24 -41.56 -22.10 5.39
C GLY A 24 -40.07 -22.03 5.10
N VAL A 25 -39.54 -20.87 4.68
CA VAL A 25 -38.10 -20.65 4.49
C VAL A 25 -37.39 -20.70 5.85
N LYS A 26 -36.57 -21.73 6.05
CA LYS A 26 -35.79 -22.00 7.26
C LYS A 26 -34.30 -21.84 7.04
N ASP A 27 -33.82 -22.09 5.83
CA ASP A 27 -32.44 -21.85 5.42
C ASP A 27 -32.33 -21.25 4.00
N GLU A 28 -31.10 -21.00 3.57
CA GLU A 28 -30.80 -20.33 2.30
C GLU A 28 -31.22 -21.19 1.08
N LYS A 29 -31.25 -22.52 1.20
CA LYS A 29 -31.62 -23.43 0.11
C LYS A 29 -33.10 -23.37 -0.17
N ASP A 30 -33.92 -23.09 0.83
CA ASP A 30 -35.38 -22.93 0.64
C ASP A 30 -35.70 -21.79 -0.35
N PHE A 31 -34.84 -20.78 -0.49
CA PHE A 31 -35.00 -19.74 -1.53
C PHE A 31 -34.78 -20.27 -2.96
N ILE A 32 -34.01 -21.35 -3.11
CA ILE A 32 -33.77 -21.99 -4.40
C ILE A 32 -34.85 -23.04 -4.66
N ASP A 33 -35.18 -23.85 -3.67
CA ASP A 33 -35.98 -25.07 -3.88
C ASP A 33 -37.49 -24.80 -3.73
N SER A 34 -37.88 -23.83 -2.90
CA SER A 34 -39.27 -23.65 -2.46
C SER A 34 -39.93 -22.37 -2.97
N ILE A 35 -39.17 -21.45 -3.59
CA ILE A 35 -39.69 -20.15 -4.04
C ILE A 35 -39.59 -20.05 -5.57
N ASP A 36 -40.75 -19.97 -6.23
CA ASP A 36 -40.90 -19.80 -7.67
C ASP A 36 -41.49 -18.43 -8.05
N ASP A 37 -41.57 -18.16 -9.35
CA ASP A 37 -42.05 -16.87 -9.86
C ASP A 37 -43.52 -16.59 -9.52
N GLU A 38 -44.32 -17.62 -9.26
CA GLU A 38 -45.71 -17.48 -8.82
C GLU A 38 -45.77 -17.04 -7.37
N THR A 39 -44.99 -17.69 -6.50
CA THR A 39 -44.83 -17.28 -5.10
C THR A 39 -44.35 -15.83 -4.97
N LEU A 40 -43.39 -15.41 -5.79
CA LEU A 40 -42.91 -14.02 -5.80
C LEU A 40 -43.97 -13.01 -6.29
N LYS A 41 -44.89 -13.42 -7.17
CA LYS A 41 -46.04 -12.58 -7.57
C LYS A 41 -47.03 -12.45 -6.41
N GLU A 42 -47.35 -13.54 -5.72
CA GLU A 42 -48.29 -13.55 -4.59
C GLU A 42 -47.77 -12.72 -3.41
N MET A 43 -46.46 -12.72 -3.18
CA MET A 43 -45.82 -11.88 -2.15
C MET A 43 -45.88 -10.37 -2.46
N GLY A 44 -46.22 -9.98 -3.69
CA GLY A 44 -46.38 -8.59 -4.12
C GLY A 44 -45.07 -7.88 -4.44
N LEU A 45 -44.01 -8.60 -4.80
CA LEU A 45 -42.73 -7.98 -5.18
C LEU A 45 -42.86 -7.23 -6.51
N SER A 46 -42.31 -6.01 -6.55
CA SER A 46 -42.12 -5.25 -7.78
C SER A 46 -41.12 -5.91 -8.72
N GLN A 47 -41.08 -5.48 -9.98
CA GLN A 47 -40.10 -5.98 -10.97
C GLN A 47 -38.64 -5.76 -10.53
N VAL A 48 -38.37 -4.66 -9.82
CA VAL A 48 -37.03 -4.36 -9.30
C VAL A 48 -36.66 -5.31 -8.15
N GLU A 49 -37.61 -5.61 -7.26
CA GLU A 49 -37.41 -6.53 -6.14
C GLU A 49 -37.28 -7.99 -6.61
N LYS A 50 -38.01 -8.39 -7.66
CA LYS A 50 -37.82 -9.70 -8.29
C LYS A 50 -36.43 -9.86 -8.88
N LYS A 51 -35.93 -8.84 -9.58
CA LYS A 51 -34.55 -8.85 -10.09
C LYS A 51 -33.52 -8.93 -8.96
N ARG A 52 -33.76 -8.27 -7.82
CA ARG A 52 -32.92 -8.42 -6.62
C ARG A 52 -32.99 -9.83 -6.06
N PHE A 53 -34.18 -10.42 -6.00
CA PHE A 53 -34.39 -11.81 -5.56
C PHE A 53 -33.70 -12.80 -6.49
N GLU A 54 -33.81 -12.65 -7.81
CA GLU A 54 -33.10 -13.49 -8.78
C GLU A 54 -31.58 -13.36 -8.63
N THR A 55 -31.07 -12.14 -8.40
CA THR A 55 -29.64 -11.91 -8.15
C THR A 55 -29.18 -12.59 -6.86
N MET A 56 -30.00 -12.52 -5.81
CA MET A 56 -29.79 -13.22 -4.54
C MET A 56 -29.83 -14.74 -4.73
N ARG A 57 -30.87 -15.27 -5.37
CA ARG A 57 -31.04 -16.70 -5.67
C ARG A 57 -29.89 -17.23 -6.54
N THR A 58 -29.42 -16.45 -7.51
CA THR A 58 -28.23 -16.79 -8.31
C THR A 58 -26.97 -16.82 -7.45
N ARG A 59 -26.81 -15.90 -6.49
CA ARG A 59 -25.70 -15.90 -5.53
C ARG A 59 -25.74 -17.13 -4.63
N ILE A 60 -26.89 -17.49 -4.08
CA ILE A 60 -27.03 -18.71 -3.26
C ILE A 60 -26.82 -19.95 -4.13
N GLY A 61 -27.38 -19.97 -5.34
CA GLY A 61 -27.26 -21.10 -6.27
C GLY A 61 -25.82 -21.39 -6.70
N LYS A 62 -24.94 -20.38 -6.72
CA LYS A 62 -23.51 -20.57 -6.93
C LYS A 62 -22.81 -21.35 -5.81
N LEU A 63 -23.32 -21.32 -4.58
CA LEU A 63 -22.79 -22.12 -3.46
C LEU A 63 -23.07 -23.63 -3.60
N GLY A 64 -23.80 -24.04 -4.64
CA GLY A 64 -24.03 -25.43 -5.01
C GLY A 64 -25.22 -26.10 -4.30
N SER A 65 -25.94 -26.94 -5.05
CA SER A 65 -26.82 -27.96 -4.48
C SER A 65 -25.95 -29.08 -3.90
N VAL A 66 -25.60 -28.96 -2.62
CA VAL A 66 -24.82 -29.98 -1.91
C VAL A 66 -25.69 -31.23 -1.72
N ASN A 67 -25.51 -32.25 -2.55
CA ASN A 67 -25.71 -33.64 -2.12
C ASN A 67 -24.65 -33.89 -1.05
N LYS A 68 -25.05 -33.92 0.23
CA LYS A 68 -24.14 -34.13 1.36
C LYS A 68 -23.30 -35.40 1.14
N SER A 69 -22.04 -35.22 0.74
CA SER A 69 -20.99 -36.18 1.03
C SER A 69 -20.95 -36.40 2.55
N MET A 70 -20.88 -37.66 3.00
CA MET A 70 -20.94 -38.06 4.41
C MET A 70 -19.73 -37.64 5.26
N GLN A 71 -18.78 -36.87 4.73
CA GLN A 71 -17.61 -36.40 5.49
C GLN A 71 -17.94 -35.10 6.23
N ASN A 72 -17.81 -35.14 7.57
CA ASN A 72 -17.78 -33.94 8.40
C ASN A 72 -16.54 -33.12 8.05
N PHE A 73 -16.71 -32.10 7.23
CA PHE A 73 -15.66 -31.14 6.85
C PHE A 73 -15.99 -29.77 7.45
N SER A 74 -14.98 -29.13 8.03
CA SER A 74 -15.06 -27.85 8.71
C SER A 74 -13.87 -26.98 8.30
N VAL A 75 -14.11 -25.69 8.09
CA VAL A 75 -13.07 -24.67 7.92
C VAL A 75 -13.33 -23.57 8.91
N LYS A 76 -12.27 -23.14 9.59
CA LYS A 76 -12.35 -22.05 10.56
C LYS A 76 -11.76 -20.79 9.95
N TYR A 77 -12.32 -19.64 10.28
CA TYR A 77 -11.76 -18.37 9.83
C TYR A 77 -11.86 -17.29 10.89
N THR A 78 -10.93 -16.34 10.82
CA THR A 78 -10.94 -15.10 11.59
C THR A 78 -10.63 -13.93 10.66
N PHE A 79 -10.82 -12.71 11.15
CA PHE A 79 -10.55 -11.48 10.42
C PHE A 79 -10.20 -10.37 11.42
N PRO A 80 -9.67 -9.22 10.97
CA PRO A 80 -9.29 -8.14 11.86
C PRO A 80 -10.42 -7.70 12.80
N LYS A 81 -10.13 -7.61 14.10
CA LYS A 81 -11.08 -7.28 15.19
C LYS A 81 -12.20 -8.31 15.41
N CYS A 82 -12.12 -9.50 14.81
CA CYS A 82 -13.05 -10.58 15.10
C CYS A 82 -12.83 -11.13 16.51
N SER A 83 -13.84 -11.09 17.37
CA SER A 83 -13.71 -11.48 18.79
C SER A 83 -13.50 -12.99 18.99
N GLU A 84 -14.05 -13.81 18.09
CA GLU A 84 -14.02 -15.27 18.20
C GLU A 84 -13.77 -15.89 16.83
N LEU A 85 -13.16 -17.07 16.81
CA LEU A 85 -12.96 -17.85 15.59
C LEU A 85 -14.31 -18.32 15.04
N ARG A 86 -14.57 -18.06 13.76
CA ARG A 86 -15.79 -18.47 13.05
C ARG A 86 -15.58 -19.84 12.41
N GLU A 87 -16.66 -20.58 12.21
CA GLU A 87 -16.63 -21.92 11.63
C GLU A 87 -17.66 -22.07 10.49
N ILE A 88 -17.26 -22.78 9.44
CA ILE A 88 -18.07 -23.13 8.26
C ILE A 88 -18.04 -24.65 8.13
N ASN A 89 -19.21 -25.28 8.24
CA ASN A 89 -19.37 -26.74 8.31
C ASN A 89 -20.26 -27.32 7.19
N ASP A 90 -20.61 -26.49 6.20
CA ASP A 90 -21.61 -26.81 5.17
C ASP A 90 -21.02 -26.83 3.74
N MET A 91 -19.71 -27.11 3.61
CA MET A 91 -19.01 -27.19 2.33
C MET A 91 -18.40 -28.57 2.09
N ASP A 92 -18.41 -29.02 0.84
CA ASP A 92 -17.80 -30.27 0.38
C ASP A 92 -16.40 -30.01 -0.19
N PRO A 93 -15.32 -30.59 0.38
CA PRO A 93 -13.97 -30.29 -0.05
C PRO A 93 -13.61 -30.77 -1.45
N SER A 94 -14.40 -31.68 -2.03
CA SER A 94 -14.20 -32.17 -3.41
C SER A 94 -14.87 -31.31 -4.47
N GLN A 95 -15.86 -30.49 -4.08
CA GLN A 95 -16.67 -29.68 -5.00
C GLN A 95 -16.47 -28.18 -4.79
N ASN A 96 -16.48 -27.74 -3.52
CA ASN A 96 -16.42 -26.32 -3.21
C ASN A 96 -15.01 -25.75 -3.39
N THR A 97 -14.98 -24.56 -3.96
CA THR A 97 -13.78 -23.83 -4.38
C THR A 97 -13.43 -22.72 -3.39
N LEU A 98 -12.25 -22.10 -3.54
CA LEU A 98 -11.95 -20.90 -2.75
C LEU A 98 -12.90 -19.73 -3.06
N GLU A 99 -13.39 -19.60 -4.30
CA GLU A 99 -14.41 -18.60 -4.63
C GLU A 99 -15.70 -18.83 -3.83
N ASP A 100 -16.12 -20.10 -3.66
CA ASP A 100 -17.27 -20.45 -2.84
C ASP A 100 -17.03 -20.10 -1.36
N LEU A 101 -15.81 -20.33 -0.85
CA LEU A 101 -15.45 -19.98 0.52
C LEU A 101 -15.48 -18.46 0.73
N MET A 102 -14.91 -17.69 -0.19
CA MET A 102 -14.95 -16.23 -0.17
C MET A 102 -16.40 -15.73 -0.17
N LEU A 103 -17.25 -16.30 -1.02
CA LEU A 103 -18.68 -15.98 -1.10
C LEU A 103 -19.41 -16.34 0.20
N ARG A 104 -19.09 -17.50 0.79
CA ARG A 104 -19.70 -17.95 2.04
C ARG A 104 -19.35 -17.04 3.21
N ILE A 105 -18.07 -16.65 3.33
CA ILE A 105 -17.60 -15.68 4.33
C ILE A 105 -18.29 -14.32 4.11
N ALA A 106 -18.37 -13.86 2.86
CA ALA A 106 -19.02 -12.58 2.55
C ALA A 106 -20.51 -12.55 2.94
N ILE A 107 -21.23 -13.65 2.74
CA ILE A 107 -22.63 -13.80 3.17
C ILE A 107 -22.73 -13.87 4.68
N GLN A 108 -21.89 -14.68 5.33
CA GLN A 108 -21.94 -14.90 6.78
C GLN A 108 -21.62 -13.62 7.57
N GLU A 109 -20.70 -12.79 7.08
CA GLU A 109 -20.28 -11.55 7.73
C GLU A 109 -20.98 -10.29 7.19
N ASN A 110 -21.94 -10.44 6.26
CA ASN A 110 -22.75 -9.33 5.73
C ASN A 110 -21.90 -8.14 5.19
N ILE A 111 -20.83 -8.41 4.44
CA ILE A 111 -19.82 -7.39 4.09
C ILE A 111 -20.24 -6.41 2.96
N GLY A 112 -21.50 -6.42 2.53
CA GLY A 112 -21.99 -5.58 1.44
C GLY A 112 -21.62 -6.09 0.04
N THR A 113 -22.15 -5.45 -1.00
CA THR A 113 -21.97 -5.89 -2.39
C THR A 113 -20.78 -5.28 -3.12
N ASP A 114 -20.18 -4.27 -2.54
CA ASP A 114 -19.03 -3.48 -3.02
C ASP A 114 -17.68 -4.00 -2.47
N LYS A 115 -17.71 -4.83 -1.42
CA LYS A 115 -16.53 -5.47 -0.85
C LYS A 115 -16.39 -6.94 -1.27
N ALA A 116 -15.19 -7.45 -1.14
CA ALA A 116 -14.83 -8.84 -1.32
C ALA A 116 -13.83 -9.29 -0.24
N VAL A 117 -13.42 -10.55 -0.31
CA VAL A 117 -12.63 -11.22 0.71
C VAL A 117 -11.31 -11.70 0.10
N CYS A 118 -10.18 -11.29 0.67
CA CYS A 118 -8.88 -11.91 0.41
C CYS A 118 -8.60 -12.93 1.53
N LEU A 119 -8.23 -14.14 1.14
CA LEU A 119 -7.91 -15.23 2.08
C LEU A 119 -6.41 -15.43 2.20
N TYR A 120 -5.97 -15.75 3.41
CA TYR A 120 -4.59 -16.04 3.77
C TYR A 120 -4.54 -17.27 4.70
N THR A 121 -3.44 -18.00 4.70
CA THR A 121 -3.20 -19.01 5.73
C THR A 121 -3.02 -18.37 7.10
N VAL A 122 -3.11 -19.18 8.16
CA VAL A 122 -2.80 -18.72 9.52
C VAL A 122 -1.40 -18.10 9.63
N ASP A 123 -0.43 -18.53 8.82
CA ASP A 123 0.95 -17.99 8.81
C ASP A 123 1.06 -16.66 8.02
N GLY A 124 0.00 -16.25 7.34
CA GLY A 124 -0.07 -15.02 6.55
C GLY A 124 0.22 -15.17 5.06
N MET A 125 0.41 -16.39 4.55
CA MET A 125 0.61 -16.62 3.12
C MET A 125 -0.71 -16.32 2.38
N PRO A 126 -0.71 -15.50 1.31
CA PRO A 126 -1.92 -15.29 0.52
C PRO A 126 -2.42 -16.62 -0.06
N LEU A 127 -3.73 -16.79 -0.21
CA LEU A 127 -4.35 -17.95 -0.88
C LEU A 127 -5.11 -17.55 -2.14
N THR A 128 -5.37 -16.27 -2.35
CA THR A 128 -6.33 -15.81 -3.37
C THR A 128 -5.75 -14.82 -4.37
N ASP A 129 -4.42 -14.77 -4.49
CA ASP A 129 -3.73 -13.85 -5.42
C ASP A 129 -3.98 -14.23 -6.88
N ASP A 130 -3.92 -15.52 -7.20
CA ASP A 130 -4.20 -16.02 -8.55
C ASP A 130 -5.67 -16.42 -8.70
N SER A 131 -6.40 -15.65 -9.51
CA SER A 131 -7.82 -15.84 -9.75
C SER A 131 -8.17 -17.20 -10.38
N PHE A 132 -7.27 -17.81 -11.14
CA PHE A 132 -7.51 -19.12 -11.76
C PHE A 132 -7.54 -20.22 -10.69
N PHE A 133 -6.56 -20.24 -9.79
CA PHE A 133 -6.51 -21.26 -8.73
C PHE A 133 -7.64 -21.08 -7.72
N ASN A 134 -8.31 -19.93 -7.64
CA ASN A 134 -9.47 -19.74 -6.79
C ASN A 134 -10.67 -20.61 -7.21
N THR A 135 -10.71 -21.03 -8.48
CA THR A 135 -11.73 -21.93 -9.03
C THR A 135 -11.48 -23.41 -8.72
N TRP A 136 -10.36 -23.75 -8.07
CA TRP A 136 -10.03 -25.12 -7.70
C TRP A 136 -10.69 -25.49 -6.37
N CYS A 137 -11.05 -26.76 -6.22
CA CYS A 137 -11.68 -27.26 -5.00
C CYS A 137 -10.70 -27.30 -3.82
N PHE A 138 -11.22 -27.43 -2.60
CA PHE A 138 -10.39 -27.49 -1.39
C PHE A 138 -9.37 -28.62 -1.41
N ASN A 139 -9.72 -29.81 -1.92
CA ASN A 139 -8.77 -30.92 -2.06
C ASN A 139 -7.60 -30.56 -2.99
N ASP A 140 -7.90 -29.98 -4.15
CA ASP A 140 -6.89 -29.54 -5.12
C ASP A 140 -6.02 -28.40 -4.57
N ARG A 141 -6.59 -27.56 -3.70
CA ARG A 141 -5.91 -26.48 -2.98
C ARG A 141 -5.24 -26.93 -1.68
N HIS A 142 -5.35 -28.22 -1.36
CA HIS A 142 -4.82 -28.83 -0.13
C HIS A 142 -5.31 -28.14 1.16
N ILE A 143 -6.57 -27.67 1.16
CA ILE A 143 -7.23 -27.15 2.36
C ILE A 143 -7.84 -28.32 3.12
N GLU A 144 -7.31 -28.58 4.31
CA GLU A 144 -7.68 -29.74 5.12
C GLU A 144 -8.79 -29.40 6.13
N ASN A 145 -9.46 -30.44 6.62
CA ASN A 145 -10.48 -30.30 7.65
C ASN A 145 -9.90 -29.67 8.92
N GLY A 146 -10.58 -28.64 9.44
CA GLY A 146 -10.18 -27.89 10.63
C GLY A 146 -9.11 -26.83 10.37
N ASN A 147 -8.71 -26.60 9.12
CA ASN A 147 -7.77 -25.51 8.79
C ASN A 147 -8.32 -24.14 9.21
N GLU A 148 -7.42 -23.30 9.71
CA GLU A 148 -7.69 -21.92 10.08
C GLU A 148 -7.22 -20.97 8.98
N ILE A 149 -8.13 -20.11 8.54
CA ILE A 149 -7.92 -19.15 7.46
C ILE A 149 -8.10 -17.73 8.00
N TYR A 150 -7.22 -16.83 7.58
CA TYR A 150 -7.37 -15.41 7.87
C TYR A 150 -8.03 -14.71 6.68
N ALA A 151 -9.09 -13.95 6.94
CA ALA A 151 -9.83 -13.19 5.94
C ALA A 151 -9.59 -11.68 6.12
N ILE A 152 -9.34 -10.97 5.03
CA ILE A 152 -9.29 -9.50 5.00
C ILE A 152 -10.33 -9.01 4.00
N PHE A 153 -11.20 -8.10 4.44
CA PHE A 153 -12.21 -7.50 3.58
C PHE A 153 -11.62 -6.30 2.84
N THR A 154 -11.96 -6.15 1.57
CA THR A 154 -11.40 -5.11 0.70
C THR A 154 -12.38 -4.73 -0.41
N PRO A 155 -12.31 -3.51 -1.01
CA PRO A 155 -13.10 -3.17 -2.18
C PRO A 155 -12.95 -4.17 -3.33
N LYS A 156 -14.04 -4.47 -4.03
CA LYS A 156 -14.06 -5.44 -5.14
C LYS A 156 -13.10 -5.12 -6.28
N GLU A 157 -12.88 -3.83 -6.54
CA GLU A 157 -11.94 -3.35 -7.56
C GLU A 157 -10.48 -3.73 -7.27
N ASN A 158 -10.17 -4.11 -6.02
CA ASN A 158 -8.85 -4.63 -5.68
C ASN A 158 -8.66 -6.09 -6.13
N ILE A 159 -9.73 -6.84 -6.38
CA ILE A 159 -9.63 -8.25 -6.78
C ILE A 159 -9.67 -8.37 -8.30
N GLN A 160 -8.67 -9.04 -8.87
CA GLN A 160 -8.66 -9.36 -10.29
C GLN A 160 -9.71 -10.43 -10.58
N THR A 161 -10.61 -10.16 -11.51
CA THR A 161 -11.63 -11.13 -11.93
C THR A 161 -11.06 -12.01 -13.03
N PRO A 162 -11.24 -13.34 -12.99
CA PRO A 162 -10.71 -14.22 -14.02
C PRO A 162 -11.31 -13.87 -15.38
N VAL A 163 -10.46 -13.67 -16.38
CA VAL A 163 -10.89 -13.37 -17.75
C VAL A 163 -11.44 -14.66 -18.37
N LYS A 164 -12.73 -14.70 -18.64
CA LYS A 164 -13.31 -15.82 -19.41
C LYS A 164 -12.89 -15.67 -20.88
N SER A 165 -11.93 -16.47 -21.32
CA SER A 165 -11.63 -16.61 -22.74
C SER A 165 -12.65 -17.56 -23.37
N ASN A 166 -13.30 -17.13 -24.45
CA ASN A 166 -14.13 -18.03 -25.24
C ASN A 166 -13.20 -18.97 -26.03
N PRO A 167 -13.44 -20.29 -25.99
CA PRO A 167 -12.68 -21.24 -26.79
C PRO A 167 -12.82 -20.89 -28.27
N GLN A 168 -11.70 -20.68 -28.95
CA GLN A 168 -11.68 -20.54 -30.40
C GLN A 168 -11.57 -21.95 -30.99
N SER A 169 -12.65 -22.43 -31.61
CA SER A 169 -12.62 -23.74 -32.28
C SER A 169 -11.87 -23.63 -33.61
N ARG A 170 -10.93 -24.52 -33.82
CA ARG A 170 -10.28 -24.70 -35.12
C ARG A 170 -11.09 -25.62 -36.02
N GLN A 171 -11.01 -25.42 -37.33
CA GLN A 171 -11.80 -26.17 -38.32
C GLN A 171 -11.11 -27.45 -38.82
N VAL A 172 -9.79 -27.62 -38.66
CA VAL A 172 -9.05 -28.81 -39.12
C VAL A 172 -7.93 -29.15 -38.13
N PRO A 173 -7.91 -30.36 -37.53
CA PRO A 173 -6.79 -30.83 -36.71
C PRO A 173 -5.56 -31.13 -37.56
N GLY A 174 -4.38 -30.79 -37.07
CA GLY A 174 -3.10 -31.09 -37.73
C GLY A 174 -2.75 -32.58 -37.71
N ALA A 175 -1.73 -32.97 -38.49
CA ALA A 175 -1.32 -34.37 -38.65
C ALA A 175 -0.29 -34.82 -37.61
N ASP A 176 0.42 -33.89 -36.97
CA ASP A 176 1.47 -34.18 -36.00
C ASP A 176 0.89 -34.21 -34.59
N THR A 177 1.44 -35.07 -33.72
CA THR A 177 1.08 -35.12 -32.30
C THR A 177 2.25 -34.59 -31.47
N VAL A 178 1.99 -33.62 -30.59
CA VAL A 178 2.95 -33.09 -29.63
C VAL A 178 2.47 -33.40 -28.22
N ARG A 179 3.38 -33.87 -27.35
CA ARG A 179 3.08 -34.15 -25.95
C ARG A 179 3.21 -32.87 -25.13
N CYS A 180 2.15 -32.51 -24.43
CA CYS A 180 2.08 -31.34 -23.56
C CYS A 180 1.86 -31.79 -22.12
N HIS A 181 2.81 -31.48 -21.24
CA HIS A 181 2.68 -31.72 -19.81
C HIS A 181 2.19 -30.44 -19.12
N ILE A 182 1.05 -30.50 -18.42
CA ILE A 182 0.51 -29.38 -17.64
C ILE A 182 0.78 -29.62 -16.16
N MET A 183 1.39 -28.61 -15.52
CA MET A 183 1.61 -28.54 -14.08
C MET A 183 0.41 -29.06 -13.27
N LEU A 184 0.63 -30.08 -12.44
CA LEU A 184 -0.34 -30.70 -11.52
C LEU A 184 -1.57 -31.36 -12.19
N LYS A 185 -1.65 -31.38 -13.53
CA LYS A 185 -2.75 -32.01 -14.29
C LYS A 185 -2.26 -33.20 -15.12
N GLY A 186 -0.98 -33.24 -15.48
CA GLY A 186 -0.35 -34.37 -16.16
C GLY A 186 -0.19 -34.16 -17.66
N ASP A 187 -0.08 -35.27 -18.41
CA ASP A 187 0.26 -35.26 -19.83
C ASP A 187 -0.96 -35.32 -20.75
N TYR A 188 -0.88 -34.58 -21.85
CA TYR A 188 -1.89 -34.50 -22.91
C TYR A 188 -1.22 -34.64 -24.28
N GLU A 189 -1.91 -35.26 -25.22
CA GLU A 189 -1.44 -35.40 -26.61
C GLU A 189 -2.28 -34.49 -27.51
N ILE A 190 -1.65 -33.46 -28.08
CA ILE A 190 -2.34 -32.44 -28.89
C ILE A 190 -1.95 -32.58 -30.35
N LYS A 191 -2.94 -32.51 -31.24
CA LYS A 191 -2.73 -32.54 -32.68
C LYS A 191 -2.48 -31.14 -33.23
N VAL A 192 -1.34 -30.95 -33.88
CA VAL A 192 -0.89 -29.68 -34.44
C VAL A 192 -0.31 -29.87 -35.84
N ASN A 193 -0.13 -28.77 -36.57
CA ASN A 193 0.63 -28.72 -37.81
C ASN A 193 1.93 -27.94 -37.54
N LEU A 194 3.05 -28.66 -37.46
CA LEU A 194 4.34 -28.06 -37.08
C LEU A 194 4.81 -26.94 -38.02
N ASP A 195 4.40 -26.99 -39.30
CA ASP A 195 4.81 -26.02 -40.33
C ASP A 195 3.95 -24.74 -40.35
N THR A 196 2.76 -24.76 -39.75
CA THR A 196 1.84 -23.60 -39.79
C THR A 196 1.45 -23.05 -38.44
N ASP A 197 1.57 -23.87 -37.40
CA ASP A 197 1.11 -23.51 -36.06
C ASP A 197 2.22 -22.80 -35.31
N ASN A 198 1.83 -21.87 -34.46
CA ASN A 198 2.70 -21.25 -33.47
C ASN A 198 2.31 -21.68 -32.05
N LEU A 199 3.05 -21.19 -31.05
CA LEU A 199 2.79 -21.51 -29.64
C LEU A 199 1.40 -21.05 -29.16
N GLN A 200 0.85 -19.97 -29.72
CA GLN A 200 -0.50 -19.51 -29.37
C GLN A 200 -1.57 -20.47 -29.90
N ASP A 201 -1.41 -21.00 -31.11
CA ASP A 201 -2.31 -22.01 -31.67
C ASP A 201 -2.30 -23.28 -30.80
N LEU A 202 -1.11 -23.75 -30.40
CA LEU A 202 -0.98 -24.89 -29.48
C LEU A 202 -1.65 -24.63 -28.12
N ARG A 203 -1.48 -23.44 -27.53
CA ARG A 203 -2.15 -23.05 -26.27
C ARG A 203 -3.67 -23.07 -26.43
N ASN A 204 -4.19 -22.60 -27.56
CA ASN A 204 -5.63 -22.61 -27.83
C ASN A 204 -6.18 -24.04 -27.96
N GLU A 205 -5.47 -24.93 -28.65
CA GLU A 205 -5.86 -26.35 -28.75
C GLU A 205 -5.80 -27.06 -27.40
N LEU A 206 -4.71 -26.84 -26.65
CA LEU A 206 -4.59 -27.38 -25.29
C LEU A 206 -5.70 -26.85 -24.38
N SER A 207 -6.10 -25.59 -24.54
CA SER A 207 -7.23 -24.99 -23.83
C SER A 207 -8.56 -25.66 -24.16
N ASN A 208 -8.80 -25.95 -25.45
CA ASN A 208 -10.01 -26.64 -25.90
C ASN A 208 -10.09 -28.09 -25.36
N GLU A 209 -8.98 -28.81 -25.35
CA GLU A 209 -8.92 -30.20 -24.88
C GLU A 209 -9.08 -30.31 -23.34
N THR A 210 -8.48 -29.38 -22.59
CA THR A 210 -8.39 -29.46 -21.13
C THR A 210 -9.44 -28.64 -20.39
N GLY A 211 -10.08 -27.67 -21.06
CA GLY A 211 -10.94 -26.67 -20.43
C GLY A 211 -10.18 -25.60 -19.64
N ILE A 212 -8.85 -25.64 -19.60
CA ILE A 212 -8.01 -24.62 -18.93
C ILE A 212 -7.89 -23.42 -19.86
N PRO A 213 -8.13 -22.17 -19.41
CA PRO A 213 -8.03 -21.00 -20.27
C PRO A 213 -6.63 -20.81 -20.89
N ALA A 214 -6.56 -20.56 -22.20
CA ALA A 214 -5.30 -20.40 -22.94
C ALA A 214 -4.36 -19.33 -22.34
N HIS A 215 -4.90 -18.25 -21.78
CA HIS A 215 -4.12 -17.16 -21.17
C HIS A 215 -3.44 -17.56 -19.84
N VAL A 216 -3.84 -18.69 -19.25
CA VAL A 216 -3.25 -19.24 -18.02
C VAL A 216 -2.13 -20.23 -18.32
N LEU A 217 -2.08 -20.75 -19.56
CA LEU A 217 -1.10 -21.75 -20.00
C LEU A 217 0.19 -21.07 -20.47
N HIS A 218 1.25 -21.20 -19.67
CA HIS A 218 2.56 -20.62 -19.94
C HIS A 218 3.58 -21.72 -20.21
N ALA A 219 4.07 -21.81 -21.45
CA ALA A 219 5.15 -22.73 -21.80
C ALA A 219 6.42 -22.39 -21.00
N LYS A 220 7.14 -23.43 -20.55
CA LYS A 220 8.47 -23.29 -19.94
C LYS A 220 9.52 -23.04 -21.01
N ASP A 221 10.53 -22.25 -20.66
CA ASP A 221 11.77 -22.03 -21.43
C ASP A 221 11.65 -21.32 -22.79
N GLU A 222 10.45 -20.87 -23.17
CA GLU A 222 10.23 -20.03 -24.36
C GLU A 222 9.75 -18.62 -23.96
N GLU A 223 10.46 -17.59 -24.44
CA GLU A 223 9.94 -16.22 -24.40
C GLU A 223 8.63 -16.15 -25.20
N GLU A 224 7.70 -15.29 -24.79
CA GLU A 224 6.42 -15.06 -25.50
C GLU A 224 6.65 -14.40 -26.88
N GLY A 225 7.31 -15.12 -27.79
CA GLY A 225 7.52 -14.77 -29.18
C GLY A 225 6.24 -15.01 -29.96
N GLY A 226 5.33 -14.04 -29.91
CA GLY A 226 4.09 -14.07 -30.68
C GLY A 226 4.37 -14.09 -32.18
N GLY A 227 4.37 -15.28 -32.78
CA GLY A 227 4.37 -15.47 -34.24
C GLY A 227 5.39 -16.48 -34.78
N THR A 228 6.30 -17.02 -33.97
CA THR A 228 7.25 -18.04 -34.42
C THR A 228 6.56 -19.40 -34.57
N LEU A 229 6.81 -20.09 -35.67
CA LEU A 229 6.24 -21.42 -35.93
C LEU A 229 6.84 -22.47 -34.99
N LEU A 230 6.06 -23.50 -34.63
CA LEU A 230 6.49 -24.57 -33.73
C LEU A 230 7.78 -25.26 -34.23
N LYS A 231 7.86 -25.51 -35.54
CA LYS A 231 9.07 -26.10 -36.15
C LYS A 231 10.30 -25.22 -36.01
N ASP A 232 10.14 -23.90 -36.12
CA ASP A 232 11.24 -22.93 -36.01
C ASP A 232 11.73 -22.80 -34.57
N LEU A 233 10.88 -23.16 -33.60
CA LEU A 233 11.24 -23.32 -32.18
C LEU A 233 11.92 -24.68 -31.88
N GLY A 234 12.10 -25.54 -32.88
CA GLY A 234 12.69 -26.86 -32.72
C GLY A 234 11.73 -27.90 -32.11
N ILE A 235 10.43 -27.60 -32.07
CA ILE A 235 9.41 -28.51 -31.55
C ILE A 235 9.14 -29.60 -32.59
N SER A 236 9.11 -30.84 -32.12
CA SER A 236 8.87 -32.03 -32.94
C SER A 236 7.84 -32.93 -32.29
N SER A 237 7.40 -33.97 -33.01
CA SER A 237 6.48 -34.99 -32.46
C SER A 237 7.06 -35.83 -31.31
N GLN A 238 8.37 -35.74 -31.04
CA GLN A 238 9.02 -36.38 -29.89
C GLN A 238 9.23 -35.43 -28.71
N SER A 239 8.98 -34.13 -28.90
CA SER A 239 9.18 -33.12 -27.88
C SER A 239 8.09 -33.20 -26.80
N VAL A 240 8.48 -32.96 -25.55
CA VAL A 240 7.55 -32.77 -24.43
C VAL A 240 7.60 -31.31 -24.02
N LEU A 241 6.50 -30.60 -24.24
CA LEU A 241 6.37 -29.20 -23.84
C LEU A 241 5.76 -29.12 -22.46
N HIS A 242 6.42 -28.41 -21.54
CA HIS A 242 5.93 -28.23 -20.18
C HIS A 242 5.21 -26.89 -20.03
N PHE A 243 4.02 -26.91 -19.47
CA PHE A 243 3.20 -25.73 -19.21
C PHE A 243 3.03 -25.50 -17.71
N SER A 244 3.38 -24.30 -17.28
CA SER A 244 3.05 -23.74 -15.97
C SER A 244 1.70 -23.02 -16.03
N LEU A 245 1.01 -22.95 -14.89
CA LEU A 245 -0.31 -22.32 -14.76
C LEU A 245 -0.20 -21.02 -13.95
N SER A 246 -0.69 -19.90 -14.51
CA SER A 246 -0.78 -18.61 -13.82
C SER A 246 -1.73 -17.66 -14.55
N SER A 247 -2.68 -17.05 -13.85
CA SER A 247 -3.48 -15.94 -14.43
C SER A 247 -2.75 -14.59 -14.37
N LEU A 248 -1.66 -14.52 -13.59
CA LEU A 248 -0.84 -13.32 -13.44
C LEU A 248 0.10 -13.19 -14.64
N ASN A 249 0.14 -11.98 -15.22
CA ASN A 249 0.92 -11.68 -16.40
C ASN A 249 2.39 -11.45 -16.04
N ASP A 250 3.32 -12.07 -16.76
CA ASP A 250 4.74 -12.14 -16.40
C ASP A 250 5.55 -10.87 -16.73
N LYS A 251 4.89 -9.74 -16.98
CA LYS A 251 5.62 -8.48 -17.17
C LYS A 251 6.26 -8.08 -15.85
N TYR A 252 7.60 -8.07 -15.83
CA TYR A 252 8.41 -7.57 -14.71
C TYR A 252 7.78 -6.31 -14.12
N GLN A 253 7.23 -6.44 -12.92
CA GLN A 253 6.79 -5.27 -12.17
C GLN A 253 8.05 -4.60 -11.62
N ASP A 254 8.18 -3.29 -11.81
CA ASP A 254 9.24 -2.52 -11.17
C ASP A 254 9.06 -2.57 -9.65
N LYS A 255 10.15 -2.68 -8.87
CA LYS A 255 10.09 -2.78 -7.38
C LYS A 255 9.25 -1.67 -6.72
N PRO A 256 9.30 -0.41 -7.20
CA PRO A 256 8.45 0.66 -6.68
C PRO A 256 6.95 0.44 -6.87
N ALA A 257 6.51 -0.48 -7.73
CA ALA A 257 5.09 -0.72 -8.01
C ALA A 257 4.27 -1.04 -6.75
N PHE A 258 4.88 -1.69 -5.76
CA PHE A 258 4.22 -1.96 -4.49
C PHE A 258 3.84 -0.67 -3.75
N PHE A 259 4.56 0.43 -3.94
CA PHE A 259 4.32 1.71 -3.28
C PHE A 259 3.42 2.66 -4.09
N ASN A 260 2.86 2.20 -5.22
CA ASN A 260 1.99 3.02 -6.06
C ASN A 260 0.55 3.11 -5.50
N SER A 261 -0.24 4.08 -5.95
CA SER A 261 -1.67 4.16 -5.59
C SER A 261 -2.57 3.37 -6.55
N ASP A 262 -2.48 2.04 -6.54
CA ASP A 262 -3.26 1.14 -7.42
C ASP A 262 -4.26 0.23 -6.66
N ILE A 263 -4.43 0.47 -5.36
CA ILE A 263 -5.36 -0.21 -4.46
C ILE A 263 -6.16 0.82 -3.70
N SER A 264 -7.46 0.57 -3.54
CA SER A 264 -8.37 1.40 -2.76
C SER A 264 -8.56 0.84 -1.36
N ALA A 265 -8.48 1.67 -0.32
CA ALA A 265 -8.78 1.26 1.04
C ALA A 265 -10.30 1.05 1.25
N SER A 266 -10.69 0.09 2.09
CA SER A 266 -12.10 -0.15 2.44
C SER A 266 -12.79 1.07 3.07
N ILE A 267 -12.02 1.88 3.80
CA ILE A 267 -12.47 3.17 4.31
C ILE A 267 -11.78 4.23 3.46
N PRO A 268 -12.53 4.96 2.60
CA PRO A 268 -11.96 5.95 1.70
C PRO A 268 -11.07 6.94 2.43
N GLN A 269 -9.87 7.18 1.90
CA GLN A 269 -8.90 8.13 2.45
C GLN A 269 -8.79 9.36 1.55
N THR A 270 -8.36 10.49 2.10
CA THR A 270 -8.01 11.66 1.29
C THR A 270 -6.85 11.33 0.33
N MET A 271 -6.76 12.06 -0.78
CA MET A 271 -5.63 11.94 -1.72
C MET A 271 -4.30 12.18 -1.01
N LYS A 272 -4.26 13.20 -0.15
CA LYS A 272 -3.14 13.50 0.74
C LYS A 272 -2.82 12.37 1.70
N GLY A 273 -3.84 11.75 2.31
CA GLY A 273 -3.66 10.60 3.19
C GLY A 273 -2.97 9.45 2.48
N MET A 274 -3.51 9.01 1.33
CA MET A 274 -2.90 7.94 0.53
C MET A 274 -1.46 8.29 0.12
N SER A 275 -1.22 9.52 -0.29
CA SER A 275 0.09 9.99 -0.71
C SER A 275 1.12 9.98 0.44
N VAL A 276 0.74 10.47 1.62
CA VAL A 276 1.59 10.45 2.83
C VAL A 276 1.85 9.02 3.30
N PHE A 277 0.83 8.16 3.31
CA PHE A 277 0.94 6.76 3.70
C PHE A 277 1.95 6.01 2.82
N LEU A 278 1.76 6.05 1.50
CA LEU A 278 2.63 5.35 0.56
C LEU A 278 4.05 5.91 0.56
N SER A 279 4.20 7.24 0.62
CA SER A 279 5.51 7.88 0.68
C SER A 279 6.25 7.55 1.98
N ALA A 280 5.57 7.52 3.12
CA ALA A 280 6.17 7.11 4.39
C ALA A 280 6.60 5.64 4.34
N LEU A 281 5.75 4.76 3.80
CA LEU A 281 6.07 3.34 3.63
C LEU A 281 7.31 3.14 2.74
N TYR A 282 7.40 3.88 1.63
CA TYR A 282 8.54 3.82 0.71
C TYR A 282 9.82 4.40 1.34
N ALA A 283 9.72 5.53 2.06
CA ALA A 283 10.86 6.12 2.76
C ALA A 283 11.41 5.18 3.85
N ILE A 284 10.55 4.44 4.55
CA ILE A 284 10.95 3.41 5.52
C ILE A 284 11.68 2.27 4.81
N HIS A 285 11.11 1.75 3.72
CA HIS A 285 11.73 0.69 2.93
C HIS A 285 13.15 1.06 2.46
N MET A 286 13.33 2.30 1.98
CA MET A 286 14.64 2.79 1.55
C MET A 286 15.65 2.96 2.69
N ARG A 287 15.19 3.21 3.93
CA ARG A 287 16.07 3.52 5.06
C ARG A 287 16.36 2.31 5.96
N HIS A 288 15.42 1.39 6.09
CA HIS A 288 15.47 0.25 7.02
C HIS A 288 15.32 -1.05 6.25
N SER A 289 16.40 -1.51 5.63
CA SER A 289 16.44 -2.74 4.83
C SER A 289 17.13 -3.90 5.55
N ASP A 290 17.09 -3.96 6.88
CA ASP A 290 17.88 -4.89 7.69
C ASP A 290 17.12 -5.51 8.89
N GLU A 291 17.83 -6.32 9.68
CA GLU A 291 17.32 -7.01 10.88
C GLU A 291 16.72 -6.06 11.94
N GLN A 292 17.01 -4.76 11.90
CA GLN A 292 16.47 -3.82 12.88
C GLN A 292 14.95 -3.64 12.71
N PHE A 293 14.46 -3.73 11.48
CA PHE A 293 13.03 -3.61 11.19
C PHE A 293 12.23 -4.85 11.64
N LEU A 294 12.89 -5.99 11.89
CA LEU A 294 12.23 -7.19 12.43
C LEU A 294 11.56 -6.93 13.78
N LYS A 295 12.16 -6.10 14.62
CA LYS A 295 11.56 -5.72 15.91
C LYS A 295 10.25 -4.97 15.72
N VAL A 296 10.17 -4.14 14.68
CA VAL A 296 8.95 -3.40 14.32
C VAL A 296 7.87 -4.36 13.85
N ILE A 297 8.24 -5.33 13.00
CA ILE A 297 7.31 -6.38 12.53
C ILE A 297 6.81 -7.22 13.71
N ALA A 298 7.69 -7.64 14.62
CA ALA A 298 7.33 -8.39 15.83
C ALA A 298 6.31 -7.61 16.68
N TYR A 299 6.56 -6.31 16.86
CA TYR A 299 5.68 -5.45 17.62
C TYR A 299 4.33 -5.26 16.92
N ILE A 300 4.31 -5.04 15.60
CA ILE A 300 3.07 -4.97 14.81
C ILE A 300 2.30 -6.29 14.90
N ARG A 301 2.95 -7.44 14.76
CA ARG A 301 2.32 -8.75 14.89
C ARG A 301 1.70 -8.94 16.27
N LYS A 302 2.41 -8.55 17.33
CA LYS A 302 1.89 -8.57 18.71
C LYS A 302 0.63 -7.71 18.86
N LEU A 303 0.63 -6.49 18.33
CA LEU A 303 -0.52 -5.59 18.45
C LEU A 303 -1.72 -6.05 17.62
N THR A 304 -1.47 -6.55 16.41
CA THR A 304 -2.52 -6.80 15.43
C THR A 304 -3.03 -8.24 15.43
N GLY A 305 -2.17 -9.21 15.75
CA GLY A 305 -2.43 -10.64 15.48
C GLY A 305 -2.60 -10.96 13.98
N CYS A 306 -2.32 -10.01 13.09
CA CYS A 306 -2.53 -10.16 11.65
C CYS A 306 -1.24 -10.68 11.01
N ASN A 307 -1.16 -11.99 10.85
CA ASN A 307 0.04 -12.65 10.30
C ASN A 307 0.27 -12.28 8.83
N ALA A 308 -0.79 -12.04 8.06
CA ALA A 308 -0.71 -11.57 6.67
C ALA A 308 -0.04 -10.19 6.55
N LEU A 309 -0.40 -9.24 7.42
CA LEU A 309 0.22 -7.91 7.47
C LEU A 309 1.71 -8.03 7.81
N ALA A 310 2.04 -8.79 8.86
CA ALA A 310 3.41 -8.93 9.32
C ALA A 310 4.31 -9.64 8.28
N LEU A 311 3.81 -10.69 7.62
CA LEU A 311 4.53 -11.38 6.56
C LEU A 311 4.76 -10.48 5.34
N ALA A 312 3.73 -9.73 4.90
CA ALA A 312 3.87 -8.79 3.80
C ALA A 312 4.95 -7.75 4.10
N LEU A 313 4.91 -7.12 5.29
CA LEU A 313 5.93 -6.16 5.71
C LEU A 313 7.33 -6.78 5.76
N TYR A 314 7.48 -8.03 6.20
CA TYR A 314 8.76 -8.72 6.19
C TYR A 314 9.35 -8.86 4.79
N GLN A 315 8.56 -9.35 3.83
CA GLN A 315 9.03 -9.57 2.46
C GLN A 315 9.43 -8.26 1.77
N ILE A 316 8.64 -7.21 1.98
CA ILE A 316 8.86 -5.93 1.30
C ILE A 316 9.98 -5.13 1.99
N MET A 317 9.97 -5.03 3.32
CA MET A 317 10.89 -4.18 4.07
C MET A 317 12.25 -4.85 4.30
N CYS A 318 12.27 -6.12 4.70
CA CYS A 318 13.51 -6.80 5.09
C CYS A 318 14.16 -7.59 3.95
N LYS A 319 13.40 -8.04 2.96
CA LYS A 319 13.93 -8.84 1.83
C LYS A 319 14.01 -8.06 0.52
N GLY A 320 13.26 -6.96 0.41
CA GLY A 320 13.19 -6.16 -0.83
C GLY A 320 12.69 -6.98 -2.02
N GLU A 321 11.82 -7.96 -1.72
CA GLU A 321 11.08 -8.76 -2.69
C GLU A 321 9.86 -7.99 -3.19
N PHE A 322 9.33 -8.43 -4.33
CA PHE A 322 8.08 -7.89 -4.87
C PHE A 322 6.91 -8.40 -4.03
N GLY A 323 6.10 -7.48 -3.49
CA GLY A 323 4.86 -7.86 -2.81
C GLY A 323 3.73 -8.09 -3.82
N THR A 324 2.86 -9.06 -3.54
CA THR A 324 1.66 -9.32 -4.34
C THR A 324 0.56 -8.28 -4.08
N ARG A 325 -0.48 -8.29 -4.93
CA ARG A 325 -1.64 -7.40 -4.75
C ARG A 325 -2.37 -7.69 -3.43
N ASN A 326 -2.59 -8.97 -3.06
CA ASN A 326 -3.20 -9.28 -1.77
C ASN A 326 -2.29 -8.97 -0.59
N GLN A 327 -0.97 -9.06 -0.72
CA GLN A 327 -0.06 -8.59 0.33
C GLN A 327 -0.18 -7.07 0.53
N LYS A 328 -0.36 -6.33 -0.56
CA LYS A 328 -0.65 -4.89 -0.48
C LYS A 328 -1.99 -4.60 0.16
N VAL A 329 -3.04 -5.37 -0.14
CA VAL A 329 -4.32 -5.30 0.60
C VAL A 329 -4.09 -5.51 2.10
N ALA A 330 -3.32 -6.53 2.50
CA ALA A 330 -3.03 -6.79 3.90
C ALA A 330 -2.30 -5.62 4.58
N VAL A 331 -1.38 -4.96 3.87
CA VAL A 331 -0.67 -3.76 4.33
C VAL A 331 -1.61 -2.57 4.47
N VAL A 332 -2.41 -2.26 3.44
CA VAL A 332 -3.33 -1.10 3.45
C VAL A 332 -4.40 -1.27 4.53
N GLU A 333 -5.15 -2.37 4.50
CA GLU A 333 -6.27 -2.59 5.43
C GLU A 333 -5.77 -2.82 6.86
N GLY A 334 -4.67 -3.58 7.01
CA GLY A 334 -4.07 -3.86 8.32
C GLY A 334 -3.50 -2.60 8.98
N LEU A 335 -2.75 -1.78 8.24
CA LEU A 335 -2.20 -0.54 8.80
C LEU A 335 -3.27 0.52 9.02
N TYR A 336 -4.31 0.58 8.19
CA TYR A 336 -5.46 1.45 8.46
C TYR A 336 -6.06 1.13 9.85
N LEU A 337 -6.37 -0.15 10.10
CA LEU A 337 -6.97 -0.57 11.37
C LEU A 337 -6.04 -0.31 12.55
N LEU A 338 -4.74 -0.58 12.40
CA LEU A 338 -3.75 -0.31 13.43
C LEU A 338 -3.61 1.20 13.72
N PHE A 339 -3.44 2.02 12.68
CA PHE A 339 -3.27 3.47 12.84
C PHE A 339 -4.52 4.11 13.42
N ARG A 340 -5.71 3.65 12.99
CA ARG A 340 -6.96 4.12 13.56
C ARG A 340 -7.06 3.85 15.06
N GLU A 341 -6.50 2.73 15.52
CA GLU A 341 -6.49 2.37 16.95
C GLU A 341 -5.48 3.20 17.76
N LEU A 342 -4.39 3.66 17.14
CA LEU A 342 -3.38 4.54 17.74
C LEU A 342 -3.83 6.00 17.84
N LEU A 343 -4.62 6.47 16.87
CA LEU A 343 -4.98 7.88 16.72
C LEU A 343 -6.28 8.25 17.47
N PRO A 344 -6.38 9.47 18.03
CA PRO A 344 -7.58 9.93 18.72
C PRO A 344 -8.82 9.95 17.82
N SER A 345 -9.95 9.54 18.37
CA SER A 345 -11.25 9.46 17.69
C SER A 345 -12.38 9.97 18.61
N PHE A 346 -13.59 10.16 18.07
CA PHE A 346 -14.76 10.54 18.88
C PHE A 346 -15.05 9.57 20.05
N THR A 347 -14.74 8.29 19.87
CA THR A 347 -14.98 7.23 20.86
C THR A 347 -13.83 7.09 21.85
N LYS A 348 -12.61 7.49 21.47
CA LYS A 348 -11.41 7.44 22.31
C LYS A 348 -10.99 8.86 22.73
N ARG A 349 -11.62 9.38 23.78
CA ARG A 349 -11.37 10.72 24.34
C ARG A 349 -9.99 10.82 25.03
N ASN A 350 -8.90 10.94 24.28
CA ASN A 350 -7.57 11.28 24.80
C ASN A 350 -6.83 12.27 23.87
N GLY A 351 -7.46 13.37 23.48
CA GLY A 351 -6.80 14.43 22.70
C GLY A 351 -7.69 15.65 22.41
N LEU A 352 -7.07 16.81 22.18
CA LEU A 352 -7.75 18.07 21.78
C LEU A 352 -8.24 18.04 20.32
N ARG A 353 -7.73 17.13 19.49
CA ARG A 353 -8.05 16.99 18.07
C ARG A 353 -8.62 15.60 17.78
N VAL A 354 -9.81 15.56 17.20
CA VAL A 354 -10.41 14.34 16.65
C VAL A 354 -9.89 14.16 15.22
N ILE A 355 -9.44 12.96 14.88
CA ILE A 355 -9.01 12.60 13.52
C ILE A 355 -10.12 11.75 12.90
N GLU A 356 -10.69 12.21 11.80
CA GLU A 356 -11.76 11.51 11.09
C GLU A 356 -11.22 10.23 10.43
N ASP A 357 -12.12 9.28 10.17
CA ASP A 357 -11.76 7.98 9.57
C ASP A 357 -11.11 8.11 8.19
N HIS A 358 -11.52 9.10 7.40
CA HIS A 358 -10.99 9.36 6.06
C HIS A 358 -9.63 10.09 6.06
N GLU A 359 -9.17 10.57 7.22
CA GLU A 359 -7.91 11.32 7.36
C GLU A 359 -6.80 10.49 8.02
N VAL A 360 -7.08 9.25 8.46
CA VAL A 360 -6.14 8.39 9.20
C VAL A 360 -4.76 8.35 8.57
N PHE A 361 -4.70 8.16 7.25
CA PHE A 361 -3.44 8.04 6.54
C PHE A 361 -2.65 9.33 6.40
N GLU A 362 -3.24 10.51 6.60
CA GLU A 362 -2.47 11.77 6.68
C GLU A 362 -1.51 11.79 7.87
N TYR A 363 -1.78 10.97 8.88
CA TYR A 363 -1.00 10.87 10.12
C TYR A 363 -0.07 9.65 10.15
N SER A 364 0.10 8.97 9.01
CA SER A 364 0.92 7.75 8.90
C SER A 364 2.35 7.93 9.42
N THR A 365 2.96 9.09 9.21
CA THR A 365 4.33 9.38 9.65
C THR A 365 4.47 9.35 11.17
N ILE A 366 3.48 9.88 11.89
CA ILE A 366 3.42 9.89 13.35
C ILE A 366 3.19 8.46 13.88
N CYS A 367 2.27 7.73 13.27
CA CYS A 367 2.00 6.34 13.63
C CYS A 367 3.25 5.46 13.45
N TRP A 368 3.95 5.60 12.32
CA TRP A 368 5.20 4.88 12.07
C TRP A 368 6.29 5.25 13.07
N ALA A 369 6.52 6.54 13.32
CA ALA A 369 7.51 6.98 14.31
C ALA A 369 7.23 6.39 15.70
N TYR A 370 5.96 6.34 16.12
CA TYR A 370 5.54 5.71 17.36
C TYR A 370 5.83 4.20 17.37
N LEU A 371 5.38 3.45 16.35
CA LEU A 371 5.60 2.01 16.27
C LEU A 371 7.10 1.67 16.29
N MET A 372 7.91 2.43 15.56
CA MET A 372 9.36 2.24 15.52
C MET A 372 10.06 2.61 16.84
N SER A 373 9.53 3.57 17.60
CA SER A 373 10.03 3.90 18.96
C SER A 373 9.70 2.78 19.93
N GLN A 374 8.44 2.34 19.96
CA GLN A 374 7.97 1.32 20.90
C GLN A 374 8.60 -0.05 20.65
N ALA A 375 8.85 -0.40 19.38
CA ALA A 375 9.54 -1.63 19.03
C ALA A 375 10.98 -1.71 19.58
N LYS A 376 11.68 -0.57 19.71
CA LYS A 376 13.02 -0.51 20.31
C LYS A 376 12.98 -0.79 21.81
N GLU A 377 11.93 -0.32 22.48
CA GLU A 377 11.73 -0.46 23.93
C GLU A 377 11.27 -1.88 24.31
N ASN A 378 10.49 -2.54 23.45
CA ASN A 378 9.82 -3.83 23.71
C ASN A 378 10.56 -5.05 23.11
N SER A 379 11.89 -5.07 23.12
CA SER A 379 12.76 -5.97 22.33
C SER A 379 12.76 -7.47 22.68
N GLN A 380 11.67 -8.00 23.26
CA GLN A 380 11.60 -9.39 23.75
C GLN A 380 11.09 -10.40 22.70
N HIS A 381 10.48 -9.94 21.60
CA HIS A 381 9.89 -10.84 20.59
C HIS A 381 10.85 -11.10 19.42
N SER A 382 11.07 -12.38 19.11
CA SER A 382 11.85 -12.83 17.96
C SER A 382 10.96 -13.13 16.76
N GLU A 383 11.34 -12.56 15.62
CA GLU A 383 10.75 -12.86 14.32
C GLU A 383 11.69 -13.84 13.60
N LEU A 384 11.24 -15.08 13.39
CA LEU A 384 12.01 -16.13 12.73
C LEU A 384 11.27 -16.62 11.48
N TYR A 385 12.02 -16.72 10.39
CA TYR A 385 11.50 -17.14 9.09
C TYR A 385 12.38 -18.22 8.47
N ALA A 386 11.75 -19.25 7.93
CA ALA A 386 12.38 -20.26 7.08
C ALA A 386 12.24 -19.85 5.61
N THR A 387 13.37 -19.74 4.91
CA THR A 387 13.40 -19.46 3.47
C THR A 387 13.22 -20.76 2.68
N MET A 388 12.20 -20.81 1.84
CA MET A 388 11.94 -21.88 0.89
C MET A 388 12.28 -21.43 -0.52
N ARG A 389 13.00 -22.28 -1.26
CA ARG A 389 13.32 -22.07 -2.67
C ARG A 389 12.20 -22.63 -3.55
N LEU A 390 11.74 -21.84 -4.51
CA LEU A 390 10.68 -22.21 -5.47
C LEU A 390 11.23 -22.48 -6.88
N THR A 391 12.55 -22.52 -7.02
CA THR A 391 13.29 -22.77 -8.26
C THR A 391 14.15 -24.02 -8.18
N CYS A 392 14.39 -24.65 -9.31
CA CYS A 392 15.31 -25.78 -9.46
C CYS A 392 16.76 -25.35 -9.19
N GLU A 393 17.50 -26.16 -8.43
CA GLU A 393 18.94 -25.99 -8.27
C GLU A 393 19.66 -26.27 -9.59
N GLY A 394 20.34 -25.27 -10.15
CA GLY A 394 21.11 -25.37 -11.38
C GLY A 394 20.51 -24.60 -12.55
N SER A 395 19.29 -24.93 -12.98
CA SER A 395 18.62 -24.26 -14.11
C SER A 395 18.05 -22.89 -13.73
N GLY A 396 17.71 -22.67 -12.45
CA GLY A 396 17.03 -21.45 -12.01
C GLY A 396 15.57 -21.33 -12.45
N SER A 397 15.04 -22.34 -13.16
CA SER A 397 13.64 -22.42 -13.60
C SER A 397 12.71 -22.65 -12.41
N ASN A 398 11.50 -22.10 -12.45
CA ASN A 398 10.50 -22.31 -11.40
C ASN A 398 10.01 -23.77 -11.35
N LEU A 399 9.79 -24.25 -10.13
CA LEU A 399 9.19 -25.57 -9.87
C LEU A 399 7.73 -25.57 -10.35
N CYS A 400 7.28 -26.69 -10.92
CA CYS A 400 5.87 -26.93 -11.24
C CYS A 400 5.34 -28.19 -10.59
N GLU A 401 6.09 -29.29 -10.61
CA GLU A 401 5.74 -30.53 -9.91
C GLU A 401 6.81 -30.82 -8.85
N PRO A 402 6.81 -30.08 -7.73
CA PRO A 402 7.84 -30.23 -6.71
C PRO A 402 7.71 -31.57 -5.98
N VAL A 403 8.80 -32.33 -5.90
CA VAL A 403 8.88 -33.63 -5.25
C VAL A 403 10.01 -33.69 -4.21
N ARG A 404 9.80 -34.51 -3.19
CA ARG A 404 10.78 -34.91 -2.18
C ARG A 404 11.28 -36.31 -2.49
N ILE A 405 12.58 -36.50 -2.24
CA ILE A 405 13.28 -37.76 -2.43
C ILE A 405 13.57 -38.35 -1.04
N PRO A 406 13.39 -39.67 -0.84
CA PRO A 406 13.73 -40.32 0.43
C PRO A 406 15.16 -40.01 0.90
N GLY A 407 15.27 -39.53 2.14
CA GLY A 407 16.56 -39.22 2.78
C GLY A 407 17.13 -37.83 2.46
N ILE A 408 16.52 -37.06 1.56
CA ILE A 408 17.00 -35.74 1.15
C ILE A 408 16.00 -34.66 1.58
N ALA A 409 16.50 -33.61 2.24
CA ALA A 409 15.67 -32.49 2.71
C ALA A 409 15.21 -31.55 1.57
N SER A 410 16.01 -31.42 0.52
CA SER A 410 15.75 -30.56 -0.63
C SER A 410 14.55 -31.02 -1.47
N VAL A 411 13.94 -30.07 -2.17
CA VAL A 411 12.83 -30.28 -3.09
C VAL A 411 13.35 -30.15 -4.52
N TYR A 412 12.87 -31.02 -5.41
CA TYR A 412 13.29 -31.09 -6.81
C TYR A 412 12.10 -31.01 -7.76
N GLU A 413 12.33 -30.60 -9.01
CA GLU A 413 11.34 -30.78 -10.08
C GLU A 413 11.23 -32.24 -10.46
N ARG A 414 10.01 -32.73 -10.61
CA ARG A 414 9.74 -34.14 -10.90
C ARG A 414 10.41 -34.61 -12.19
N ALA A 415 10.27 -33.83 -13.27
CA ALA A 415 10.85 -34.15 -14.57
C ALA A 415 12.36 -34.38 -14.50
N PHE A 416 13.08 -33.52 -13.77
CA PHE A 416 14.53 -33.63 -13.58
C PHE A 416 14.94 -34.94 -12.88
N ILE A 417 14.15 -35.40 -11.91
CA ILE A 417 14.43 -36.65 -11.20
C ILE A 417 14.07 -37.86 -12.05
N LEU A 418 12.99 -37.78 -12.83
CA LEU A 418 12.63 -38.85 -13.77
C LEU A 418 13.68 -39.04 -14.86
N ASP A 419 14.28 -37.96 -15.36
CA ASP A 419 15.41 -38.03 -16.30
C ASP A 419 16.60 -38.76 -15.67
N LYS A 420 16.95 -38.45 -14.42
CA LYS A 420 18.03 -39.15 -13.70
C LYS A 420 17.74 -40.62 -13.46
N ILE A 421 16.49 -40.98 -13.14
CA ILE A 421 16.07 -42.37 -12.97
C ILE A 421 16.20 -43.11 -14.30
N ARG A 422 15.75 -42.51 -15.41
CA ARG A 422 15.87 -43.08 -16.75
C ARG A 422 17.32 -43.30 -17.17
N ASP A 423 18.21 -42.37 -16.81
CA ASP A 423 19.64 -42.43 -17.13
C ASP A 423 20.45 -43.29 -16.14
N GLU A 424 19.78 -44.01 -15.23
CA GLU A 424 20.36 -44.85 -14.17
C GLU A 424 21.40 -44.11 -13.29
N GLN A 425 21.23 -42.80 -13.11
CA GLN A 425 22.13 -41.97 -12.32
C GLN A 425 21.79 -42.05 -10.82
N ARG A 426 22.82 -42.26 -9.98
CA ARG A 426 22.65 -42.20 -8.52
C ARG A 426 22.50 -40.76 -8.05
N ILE A 427 21.50 -40.53 -7.20
CA ILE A 427 21.31 -39.25 -6.51
C ILE A 427 22.08 -39.28 -5.19
N PRO A 428 23.02 -38.33 -4.96
CA PRO A 428 23.76 -38.27 -3.70
C PRO A 428 22.83 -38.18 -2.50
N ASN A 429 23.16 -38.91 -1.42
CA ASN A 429 22.43 -38.92 -0.15
C ASN A 429 20.98 -39.46 -0.20
N CYS A 430 20.54 -40.02 -1.32
CA CYS A 430 19.30 -40.78 -1.39
C CYS A 430 19.43 -42.05 -0.53
N THR A 431 18.47 -42.29 0.36
CA THR A 431 18.48 -43.47 1.24
C THR A 431 18.01 -44.74 0.55
N GLU A 432 17.40 -44.63 -0.64
CA GLU A 432 17.00 -45.79 -1.44
C GLU A 432 18.04 -46.11 -2.51
N ASP A 433 18.46 -47.38 -2.56
CA ASP A 433 19.43 -47.87 -3.54
C ASP A 433 18.88 -47.91 -4.98
N ASN A 434 17.57 -48.17 -5.12
CA ASN A 434 16.86 -48.28 -6.40
C ASN A 434 15.67 -47.32 -6.41
N LEU A 435 15.95 -46.03 -6.61
CA LEU A 435 14.93 -44.99 -6.68
C LEU A 435 13.98 -45.24 -7.85
N LYS A 436 12.67 -45.33 -7.57
CA LYS A 436 11.62 -45.46 -8.59
C LYS A 436 10.76 -44.22 -8.61
N GLU A 437 9.99 -44.03 -9.68
CA GLU A 437 8.98 -42.98 -9.77
C GLU A 437 7.98 -43.02 -8.60
N THR A 438 7.60 -44.22 -8.14
CA THR A 438 6.73 -44.43 -6.98
C THR A 438 7.37 -44.06 -5.64
N SER A 439 8.69 -43.90 -5.58
CA SER A 439 9.41 -43.47 -4.38
C SER A 439 9.32 -41.96 -4.16
N LEU A 440 8.94 -41.19 -5.19
CA LEU A 440 8.85 -39.74 -5.15
C LEU A 440 7.59 -39.30 -4.38
N GLN A 441 7.77 -38.44 -3.40
CA GLN A 441 6.67 -37.87 -2.63
C GLN A 441 6.39 -36.44 -3.09
N ARG A 442 5.12 -36.09 -3.28
CA ARG A 442 4.74 -34.71 -3.63
C ARG A 442 5.10 -33.75 -2.50
N ALA A 443 5.74 -32.64 -2.83
CA ALA A 443 6.05 -31.58 -1.86
C ALA A 443 4.84 -30.65 -1.69
N ILE A 444 3.76 -31.15 -1.07
CA ILE A 444 2.47 -30.47 -0.91
C ILE A 444 2.62 -29.04 -0.37
N ASN A 445 3.52 -28.83 0.59
CA ASN A 445 3.77 -27.50 1.16
C ASN A 445 4.31 -26.49 0.13
N ILE A 446 5.09 -26.96 -0.85
CA ILE A 446 5.60 -26.13 -1.96
C ILE A 446 4.53 -25.95 -3.03
N GLU A 447 3.77 -26.99 -3.37
CA GLU A 447 2.63 -26.88 -4.29
C GLU A 447 1.63 -25.81 -3.83
N LYS A 448 1.30 -25.79 -2.53
CA LYS A 448 0.44 -24.75 -1.92
C LYS A 448 0.96 -23.33 -2.20
N ILE A 449 2.28 -23.12 -2.07
CA ILE A 449 2.92 -21.83 -2.30
C ILE A 449 2.88 -21.47 -3.79
N LEU A 450 3.21 -22.41 -4.68
CA LEU A 450 3.23 -22.19 -6.13
C LEU A 450 1.85 -21.82 -6.69
N MET A 451 0.76 -22.38 -6.14
CA MET A 451 -0.60 -22.03 -6.53
C MET A 451 -1.06 -20.66 -5.97
N SER A 452 -0.28 -20.06 -5.07
CA SER A 452 -0.68 -18.88 -4.32
C SER A 452 0.15 -17.63 -4.61
N LEU A 453 1.31 -17.79 -5.27
CA LEU A 453 2.24 -16.71 -5.56
C LEU A 453 2.47 -16.58 -7.08
N PRO A 454 2.89 -15.40 -7.57
CA PRO A 454 3.27 -15.22 -8.96
C PRO A 454 4.35 -16.22 -9.41
N ARG A 455 4.27 -16.64 -10.68
CA ARG A 455 5.20 -17.61 -11.26
C ARG A 455 6.67 -17.21 -11.08
N GLN A 456 7.00 -15.93 -11.14
CA GLN A 456 8.39 -15.45 -11.07
C GLN A 456 8.97 -15.46 -9.65
N THR A 457 8.17 -15.77 -8.63
CA THR A 457 8.64 -15.77 -7.24
C THR A 457 9.65 -16.91 -7.03
N GLN A 458 10.89 -16.54 -6.73
CA GLN A 458 11.99 -17.51 -6.57
C GLN A 458 12.13 -18.06 -5.15
N TYR A 459 11.76 -17.26 -4.16
CA TYR A 459 11.88 -17.57 -2.74
C TYR A 459 10.59 -17.17 -2.03
N PHE A 460 10.25 -17.94 -1.00
CA PHE A 460 9.19 -17.59 -0.08
C PHE A 460 9.68 -17.77 1.35
N HIS A 461 9.29 -16.85 2.23
CA HIS A 461 9.74 -16.84 3.62
C HIS A 461 8.58 -17.19 4.56
N GLN A 462 8.55 -18.41 5.08
CA GLN A 462 7.52 -18.82 6.02
C GLN A 462 7.91 -18.45 7.44
N TRP A 463 6.99 -17.85 8.18
CA TRP A 463 7.16 -17.57 9.60
C TRP A 463 7.12 -18.88 10.42
N ILE A 464 8.06 -19.06 11.35
CA ILE A 464 8.21 -20.32 12.12
C ILE A 464 8.23 -20.12 13.65
N ALA A 465 8.00 -18.90 14.14
CA ALA A 465 8.04 -18.55 15.57
C ALA A 465 6.66 -18.65 16.26
N TYR A 466 6.02 -19.82 16.19
CA TYR A 466 4.63 -20.05 16.64
C TYR A 466 4.36 -19.85 18.14
N ASP A 467 5.41 -19.82 18.97
CA ASP A 467 5.29 -19.71 20.44
C ASP A 467 5.01 -18.27 20.94
N CYS A 468 4.92 -17.30 20.02
CA CYS A 468 4.50 -15.95 20.34
C CYS A 468 2.96 -15.93 20.46
N GLY A 469 2.43 -15.91 21.69
CA GLY A 469 0.99 -16.00 21.97
C GLY A 469 0.09 -15.08 21.13
N HIS A 470 -1.23 -15.35 21.16
CA HIS A 470 -2.22 -14.66 20.33
C HIS A 470 -2.08 -13.13 20.42
N GLY A 471 -1.89 -12.47 19.27
CA GLY A 471 -1.77 -11.02 19.21
C GLY A 471 -3.04 -10.34 19.72
N HIS A 472 -2.93 -9.05 20.07
CA HIS A 472 -4.00 -8.29 20.70
C HIS A 472 -5.17 -7.95 19.76
N ASN A 473 -5.24 -8.52 18.56
CA ASN A 473 -6.31 -8.33 17.58
C ASN A 473 -6.71 -6.86 17.39
N PHE A 474 -5.71 -5.99 17.23
CA PHE A 474 -5.85 -4.54 17.09
C PHE A 474 -6.43 -3.82 18.32
N GLN A 475 -6.50 -4.46 19.48
CA GLN A 475 -6.84 -3.80 20.75
C GLN A 475 -5.60 -3.10 21.28
N VAL A 476 -5.34 -1.89 20.78
CA VAL A 476 -4.19 -1.09 21.19
C VAL A 476 -4.62 -0.01 22.17
N ASN A 477 -3.96 0.03 23.32
CA ASN A 477 -4.03 1.15 24.25
C ASN A 477 -2.70 1.91 24.19
N PRO A 478 -2.61 3.02 23.42
CA PRO A 478 -1.36 3.74 23.28
C PRO A 478 -0.94 4.33 24.63
N GLU A 479 0.27 4.00 25.08
CA GLU A 479 0.82 4.55 26.33
C GLU A 479 1.13 6.06 26.24
N LYS A 480 1.28 6.57 25.02
CA LYS A 480 1.64 7.96 24.72
C LYS A 480 0.43 8.71 24.12
N THR A 481 0.30 9.97 24.49
CA THR A 481 -0.66 10.91 23.88
C THR A 481 -0.27 11.26 22.45
N TYR A 482 -1.21 11.78 21.66
CA TYR A 482 -0.95 12.21 20.29
C TYR A 482 0.18 13.26 20.21
N GLU A 483 0.21 14.21 21.15
CA GLU A 483 1.25 15.22 21.25
C GLU A 483 2.64 14.62 21.51
N GLU A 484 2.72 13.63 22.41
CA GLU A 484 3.98 12.92 22.70
C GLU A 484 4.46 12.07 21.53
N MET A 485 3.54 11.44 20.79
CA MET A 485 3.87 10.72 19.55
C MET A 485 4.48 11.66 18.50
N THR A 486 3.96 12.88 18.40
CA THR A 486 4.44 13.89 17.44
C THR A 486 5.89 14.31 17.73
N VAL A 487 6.26 14.44 19.01
CA VAL A 487 7.66 14.73 19.40
C VAL A 487 8.61 13.64 18.91
N GLY A 488 8.17 12.38 18.95
CA GLY A 488 8.94 11.22 18.47
C GLY A 488 9.29 11.28 16.98
N LEU A 489 8.55 12.03 16.16
CA LEU A 489 8.80 12.18 14.72
C LEU A 489 10.18 12.79 14.43
N THR A 490 10.65 13.70 15.29
CA THR A 490 11.94 14.39 15.14
C THR A 490 13.15 13.43 15.14
N VAL A 491 12.99 12.24 15.71
CA VAL A 491 14.03 11.18 15.73
C VAL A 491 14.15 10.50 14.36
N TYR A 492 13.08 10.50 13.56
CA TYR A 492 12.98 9.78 12.30
C TYR A 492 12.92 10.76 11.13
N SER A 493 14.08 11.32 10.81
CA SER A 493 14.25 12.40 9.85
C SER A 493 13.75 12.10 8.41
N HIS A 494 13.61 10.83 8.04
CA HIS A 494 13.05 10.35 6.77
C HIS A 494 11.51 10.33 6.74
N LEU A 495 10.85 10.48 7.89
CA LEU A 495 9.39 10.61 8.04
C LEU A 495 8.94 12.06 8.25
N GLU A 496 9.88 12.98 8.43
CA GLU A 496 9.60 14.40 8.59
C GLU A 496 9.43 15.08 7.22
N LEU A 497 8.38 15.90 7.10
CA LEU A 497 8.15 16.71 5.91
C LEU A 497 9.24 17.80 5.81
N THR A 498 10.07 17.67 4.78
CA THR A 498 11.18 18.59 4.53
C THR A 498 10.70 19.74 3.63
N PRO A 499 10.83 21.00 4.07
CA PRO A 499 10.55 22.16 3.22
C PRO A 499 11.41 22.13 1.96
N PRO A 500 10.87 22.47 0.77
CA PRO A 500 11.59 22.32 -0.49
C PRO A 500 12.98 22.97 -0.45
N LEU A 501 13.07 24.25 -0.03
CA LEU A 501 14.32 25.02 -0.01
C LEU A 501 15.42 24.42 0.89
N GLN A 502 15.09 23.47 1.78
CA GLN A 502 16.10 22.79 2.59
C GLN A 502 16.79 21.65 1.82
N LEU A 503 16.21 21.16 0.72
CA LEU A 503 16.78 20.07 -0.08
C LEU A 503 18.03 20.48 -0.87
N THR A 504 18.21 21.76 -1.16
CA THR A 504 19.40 22.26 -1.87
C THR A 504 20.60 22.49 -0.95
N LYS A 505 20.46 22.24 0.36
CA LYS A 505 21.58 22.31 1.30
C LYS A 505 22.59 21.21 1.02
N PHE A 506 23.87 21.57 1.00
CA PHE A 506 24.96 20.64 0.75
C PHE A 506 24.98 19.51 1.79
N GLY A 507 25.05 18.25 1.36
CA GLY A 507 25.10 17.07 2.24
C GLY A 507 23.73 16.50 2.67
N MET A 508 22.61 16.97 2.10
CA MET A 508 21.30 16.37 2.35
C MET A 508 21.15 15.02 1.64
N GLU A 509 21.20 13.94 2.43
CA GLU A 509 20.93 12.58 1.97
C GLU A 509 19.45 12.22 2.06
N GLY A 510 18.94 11.55 1.01
CA GLY A 510 17.63 10.90 1.01
C GLY A 510 17.63 9.59 1.81
N PRO A 511 16.46 8.98 2.06
CA PRO A 511 15.12 9.44 1.67
C PRO A 511 14.57 10.54 2.59
N ARG A 512 13.81 11.49 2.03
CA ARG A 512 13.08 12.54 2.78
C ARG A 512 11.68 12.75 2.20
N LEU A 513 10.70 13.06 3.04
CA LEU A 513 9.37 13.40 2.55
C LEU A 513 9.30 14.86 2.11
N ILE A 514 8.64 15.13 0.99
CA ILE A 514 8.42 16.47 0.45
C ILE A 514 7.02 16.58 -0.14
N LEU A 515 6.33 17.69 0.10
CA LEU A 515 5.10 18.02 -0.62
C LEU A 515 5.46 18.52 -2.01
N ILE A 516 4.92 17.88 -3.05
CA ILE A 516 5.07 18.32 -4.45
C ILE A 516 3.85 19.10 -4.94
N ASP A 517 2.75 19.08 -4.19
CA ASP A 517 1.61 19.99 -4.23
C ASP A 517 0.88 19.95 -2.86
N GLU A 518 -0.28 20.59 -2.72
CA GLU A 518 -1.03 20.67 -1.45
C GLU A 518 -1.46 19.30 -0.91
N ASP A 519 -1.79 18.37 -1.82
CA ASP A 519 -2.40 17.07 -1.51
C ASP A 519 -1.51 15.88 -1.91
N ASN A 520 -0.28 16.13 -2.34
CA ASN A 520 0.63 15.08 -2.79
C ASN A 520 2.01 15.21 -2.15
N CYS A 521 2.33 14.22 -1.33
CA CYS A 521 3.64 13.92 -0.78
C CYS A 521 4.43 13.00 -1.73
N ALA A 522 5.72 13.25 -1.84
CA ALA A 522 6.66 12.44 -2.59
C ALA A 522 7.91 12.16 -1.75
N VAL A 523 8.73 11.20 -2.19
CA VAL A 523 10.01 10.87 -1.54
C VAL A 523 11.15 11.45 -2.35
N TYR A 524 11.92 12.36 -1.75
CA TYR A 524 13.19 12.84 -2.29
C TYR A 524 14.22 11.70 -2.31
N LEU A 525 14.78 11.45 -3.49
CA LEU A 525 15.77 10.40 -3.72
C LEU A 525 17.18 10.98 -3.71
N SER A 526 17.46 11.94 -4.59
CA SER A 526 18.80 12.47 -4.80
C SER A 526 18.77 13.84 -5.51
N PRO A 527 19.86 14.63 -5.45
CA PRO A 527 19.97 15.85 -6.24
C PRO A 527 20.19 15.49 -7.71
N ASN A 528 19.62 16.28 -8.63
CA ASN A 528 19.85 16.04 -10.05
C ASN A 528 21.31 16.39 -10.43
N LYS A 529 21.94 15.52 -11.23
CA LYS A 529 23.31 15.71 -11.70
C LYS A 529 23.35 16.90 -12.67
N GLY A 530 23.90 18.02 -12.23
CA GLY A 530 24.21 19.19 -13.08
C GLY A 530 23.34 20.43 -12.86
N GLN A 531 22.26 20.36 -12.07
CA GLN A 531 21.45 21.54 -11.73
C GLN A 531 21.05 21.51 -10.25
N GLN A 532 21.60 22.44 -9.46
CA GLN A 532 21.37 22.51 -8.00
C GLN A 532 19.91 22.78 -7.62
N SER A 533 19.10 23.37 -8.51
CA SER A 533 17.68 23.66 -8.26
C SER A 533 16.75 22.49 -8.57
N LEU A 534 17.22 21.46 -9.29
CA LEU A 534 16.41 20.29 -9.62
C LEU A 534 16.74 19.12 -8.69
N VAL A 535 15.70 18.50 -8.14
CA VAL A 535 15.80 17.29 -7.34
C VAL A 535 15.01 16.15 -7.97
N GLN A 536 15.47 14.92 -7.78
CA GLN A 536 14.73 13.72 -8.16
C GLN A 536 13.84 13.28 -7.00
N VAL A 537 12.55 13.13 -7.27
CA VAL A 537 11.56 12.64 -6.31
C VAL A 537 10.81 11.46 -6.90
N PHE A 538 10.39 10.51 -6.06
CA PHE A 538 9.46 9.46 -6.44
C PHE A 538 8.04 9.85 -6.00
N ASP A 539 7.14 10.01 -6.97
CA ASP A 539 5.73 10.28 -6.73
C ASP A 539 4.97 8.96 -6.64
N CYS A 540 4.53 8.61 -5.42
CA CYS A 540 3.83 7.35 -5.14
C CYS A 540 2.42 7.32 -5.73
N LEU A 541 1.75 8.47 -5.90
CA LEU A 541 0.44 8.49 -6.55
C LEU A 541 0.57 8.22 -8.06
N ALA A 542 1.58 8.82 -8.70
CA ALA A 542 1.85 8.62 -10.12
C ALA A 542 2.65 7.36 -10.44
N GLY A 543 3.28 6.75 -9.43
CA GLY A 543 4.13 5.57 -9.54
C GLY A 543 5.39 5.75 -10.38
N LYS A 544 5.98 6.95 -10.38
CA LYS A 544 7.14 7.26 -11.22
C LYS A 544 8.06 8.32 -10.61
N GLU A 545 9.32 8.29 -11.01
CA GLU A 545 10.28 9.35 -10.72
C GLU A 545 9.96 10.63 -11.51
N LYS A 546 10.13 11.77 -10.85
CA LYS A 546 9.95 13.12 -11.41
C LYS A 546 11.12 14.01 -11.01
N ALA A 547 11.54 14.87 -11.92
CA ALA A 547 12.45 15.97 -11.61
C ALA A 547 11.62 17.20 -11.20
N VAL A 548 11.93 17.80 -10.05
CA VAL A 548 11.18 18.94 -9.50
C VAL A 548 12.12 20.11 -9.22
N ASN A 549 11.72 21.30 -9.65
CA ASN A 549 12.43 22.54 -9.32
C ASN A 549 12.03 23.01 -7.92
N VAL A 550 13.00 23.03 -7.03
CA VAL A 550 12.80 23.32 -5.60
C VAL A 550 12.31 24.76 -5.35
N ILE A 551 12.77 25.72 -6.16
CA ILE A 551 12.42 27.14 -6.01
C ILE A 551 10.98 27.36 -6.46
N GLU A 552 10.62 26.82 -7.63
CA GLU A 552 9.24 26.90 -8.15
C GLU A 552 8.26 26.21 -7.22
N LEU A 553 8.63 25.03 -6.69
CA LEU A 553 7.83 24.31 -5.72
C LEU A 553 7.63 25.11 -4.43
N ALA A 554 8.69 25.73 -3.90
CA ALA A 554 8.60 26.57 -2.72
C ALA A 554 7.68 27.77 -2.93
N ASN A 555 7.69 28.38 -4.11
CA ASN A 555 6.80 29.50 -4.43
C ASN A 555 5.34 29.03 -4.52
N ARG A 556 5.08 27.95 -5.26
CA ARG A 556 3.73 27.37 -5.40
C ARG A 556 3.12 26.96 -4.06
N LEU A 557 3.90 26.36 -3.17
CA LEU A 557 3.43 25.98 -1.82
C LEU A 557 3.27 27.19 -0.88
N LYS A 558 3.90 28.33 -1.16
CA LYS A 558 3.68 29.57 -0.39
C LYS A 558 2.35 30.23 -0.77
N ASP A 559 2.01 30.24 -2.05
CA ASP A 559 0.70 30.73 -2.54
C ASP A 559 -0.46 29.88 -2.01
N ALA A 560 -0.21 28.60 -1.72
CA ALA A 560 -1.14 27.68 -1.05
C ALA A 560 -1.26 27.91 0.47
N ARG A 561 -0.16 28.30 1.13
CA ARG A 561 -0.06 28.42 2.59
C ARG A 561 -0.50 29.77 3.15
N THR A 562 -0.94 30.70 2.31
CA THR A 562 -1.46 32.00 2.76
C THR A 562 -2.67 31.90 3.69
N ASP A 563 -3.29 30.72 3.81
CA ASP A 563 -4.43 30.48 4.71
C ASP A 563 -4.10 29.75 6.03
N GLN A 564 -2.85 29.33 6.29
CA GLN A 564 -2.49 28.68 7.56
C GLN A 564 -1.43 29.47 8.34
N THR A 565 -1.93 30.17 9.36
CA THR A 565 -1.23 30.89 10.44
C THR A 565 0.24 30.52 10.65
N ASN A 566 1.12 31.51 10.47
CA ASN A 566 2.54 31.48 10.81
C ASN A 566 2.79 31.01 12.25
N LYS A 567 3.16 29.74 12.44
CA LYS A 567 3.66 29.24 13.72
C LYS A 567 5.19 29.18 13.70
N ILE A 568 5.81 29.97 14.59
CA ILE A 568 7.23 29.95 14.95
C ILE A 568 7.55 28.55 15.48
N GLY A 569 8.49 27.83 14.85
CA GLY A 569 8.75 26.40 15.10
C GLY A 569 9.68 26.10 16.26
N GLY A 570 10.49 27.08 16.71
CA GLY A 570 11.44 26.90 17.82
C GLY A 570 11.42 28.03 18.87
N VAL A 571 12.29 27.93 19.88
CA VAL A 571 12.57 29.04 20.82
C VAL A 571 13.67 29.92 20.18
N PRO A 572 13.38 31.18 19.80
CA PRO A 572 14.36 32.05 19.16
C PRO A 572 15.38 32.59 20.16
N GLU A 573 16.65 32.65 19.77
CA GLU A 573 17.73 33.26 20.55
C GLU A 573 17.63 34.79 20.54
N GLU A 574 17.17 35.35 19.41
CA GLU A 574 16.98 36.78 19.22
C GLU A 574 15.71 37.08 18.40
N ALA A 575 14.99 38.12 18.81
CA ALA A 575 13.86 38.67 18.08
C ALA A 575 14.21 40.07 17.59
N ILE A 576 14.21 40.25 16.28
CA ILE A 576 14.58 41.49 15.62
C ILE A 576 13.30 42.11 15.04
N LEU A 577 12.93 43.27 15.54
CA LEU A 577 11.87 44.07 14.93
C LEU A 577 12.48 45.17 14.07
N VAL A 578 12.17 45.13 12.79
CA VAL A 578 12.61 46.15 11.85
C VAL A 578 11.51 47.20 11.73
N LEU A 579 11.84 48.46 12.00
CA LEU A 579 10.97 49.60 11.72
C LEU A 579 11.49 50.29 10.45
N VAL A 580 10.66 50.37 9.41
CA VAL A 580 11.01 51.05 8.15
C VAL A 580 10.12 52.26 7.93
N ASP A 581 10.78 53.40 7.81
CA ASP A 581 10.20 54.62 7.30
C ASP A 581 9.89 54.45 5.81
N ALA A 582 8.62 54.62 5.51
CA ALA A 582 8.05 54.62 4.18
C ALA A 582 7.29 55.93 3.94
N SER A 583 7.65 57.03 4.61
CA SER A 583 7.07 58.35 4.38
C SER A 583 7.40 58.90 2.99
N SER A 584 6.77 60.00 2.61
CA SER A 584 6.98 60.61 1.29
C SER A 584 8.42 61.09 1.07
N SER A 585 9.16 61.42 2.14
CA SER A 585 10.57 61.83 2.05
C SER A 585 11.49 60.68 1.60
N MET A 586 11.05 59.43 1.78
CA MET A 586 11.77 58.24 1.36
C MET A 586 11.73 58.00 -0.16
N ALA A 587 10.86 58.70 -0.88
CA ALA A 587 10.87 58.75 -2.35
C ALA A 587 12.00 59.62 -2.92
N ALA A 588 12.66 60.44 -2.10
CA ALA A 588 13.75 61.30 -2.54
C ALA A 588 14.98 60.47 -3.01
N VAL A 589 15.75 61.03 -3.95
CA VAL A 589 16.98 60.40 -4.46
C VAL A 589 17.99 60.20 -3.32
N CYS A 590 18.51 58.98 -3.18
CA CYS A 590 19.42 58.61 -2.10
C CYS A 590 20.86 59.09 -2.34
N TYR A 591 21.37 58.89 -3.57
CA TYR A 591 22.77 59.15 -3.91
C TYR A 591 22.85 60.23 -4.98
N LYS A 592 23.59 61.32 -4.72
CA LYS A 592 23.75 62.44 -5.66
C LYS A 592 24.33 62.02 -7.03
N GLN A 593 25.03 60.88 -7.09
CA GLN A 593 25.67 60.34 -8.28
C GLN A 593 24.78 59.36 -9.07
N ASP A 594 23.70 58.85 -8.46
CA ASP A 594 22.75 57.92 -9.07
C ASP A 594 21.33 58.50 -8.92
N GLN A 595 20.89 59.22 -9.95
CA GLN A 595 19.59 59.90 -9.96
C GLN A 595 18.39 58.95 -10.05
N THR A 596 18.61 57.63 -10.13
CA THR A 596 17.55 56.65 -10.38
C THR A 596 17.04 55.95 -9.12
N ARG A 597 17.83 55.88 -8.04
CA ARG A 597 17.47 55.14 -6.81
C ARG A 597 16.97 56.05 -5.70
N SER A 598 15.79 55.73 -5.18
CA SER A 598 15.22 56.41 -4.00
C SER A 598 15.90 55.97 -2.70
N ARG A 599 15.71 56.74 -1.61
CA ARG A 599 16.12 56.33 -0.25
C ARG A 599 15.48 55.01 0.16
N LEU A 600 14.21 54.81 -0.20
CA LEU A 600 13.51 53.55 0.04
C LEU A 600 14.16 52.37 -0.70
N ASP A 601 14.61 52.56 -1.94
CA ASP A 601 15.32 51.52 -2.69
C ASP A 601 16.64 51.15 -2.00
N ALA A 602 17.37 52.13 -1.47
CA ALA A 602 18.59 51.86 -0.70
C ALA A 602 18.29 51.08 0.58
N VAL A 603 17.20 51.40 1.28
CA VAL A 603 16.74 50.64 2.46
C VAL A 603 16.35 49.20 2.09
N LYS A 604 15.62 49.00 0.98
CA LYS A 604 15.30 47.66 0.48
C LYS A 604 16.57 46.85 0.22
N GLN A 605 17.56 47.43 -0.46
CA GLN A 605 18.84 46.77 -0.72
C GLN A 605 19.64 46.47 0.55
N LEU A 606 19.63 47.39 1.53
CA LEU A 606 20.27 47.16 2.83
C LEU A 606 19.65 45.95 3.54
N PHE A 607 18.32 45.84 3.55
CA PHE A 607 17.65 44.70 4.16
C PHE A 607 17.85 43.41 3.40
N LEU A 608 17.85 43.43 2.06
CA LEU A 608 18.23 42.26 1.27
C LEU A 608 19.63 41.76 1.64
N ALA A 609 20.61 42.67 1.73
CA ALA A 609 21.97 42.31 2.14
C ALA A 609 22.07 41.84 3.60
N PHE A 610 21.29 42.45 4.51
CA PHE A 610 21.17 42.00 5.89
C PHE A 610 20.63 40.57 5.96
N MET A 611 19.58 40.25 5.19
CA MET A 611 18.97 38.93 5.13
C MET A 611 19.92 37.87 4.56
N ASP A 612 20.65 38.18 3.50
CA ASP A 612 21.65 37.28 2.93
C ASP A 612 22.74 36.93 3.95
N ARG A 613 23.18 37.93 4.71
CA ARG A 613 24.20 37.75 5.77
C ARG A 613 23.65 36.95 6.95
N THR A 614 22.48 37.28 7.48
CA THR A 614 21.90 36.57 8.62
C THR A 614 21.58 35.11 8.28
N SER A 615 21.18 34.84 7.04
CA SER A 615 20.97 33.48 6.52
C SER A 615 22.28 32.69 6.42
N ALA A 616 23.37 33.32 5.97
CA ALA A 616 24.68 32.66 5.84
C ALA A 616 25.28 32.23 7.20
N TYR A 617 25.01 32.97 8.27
CA TYR A 617 25.53 32.68 9.61
C TYR A 617 24.67 31.71 10.45
N SER A 618 23.52 31.26 9.93
CA SER A 618 22.63 30.28 10.61
C SER A 618 22.18 30.68 12.02
N PHE A 619 22.00 31.98 12.29
CA PHE A 619 21.48 32.46 13.58
C PHE A 619 19.99 32.10 13.77
N HIS A 620 19.60 31.59 14.95
CA HIS A 620 18.21 31.31 15.29
C HIS A 620 17.49 32.58 15.76
N HIS A 621 17.03 33.39 14.81
CA HIS A 621 16.33 34.64 15.08
C HIS A 621 14.98 34.70 14.36
N ILE A 622 14.01 35.38 14.98
CA ILE A 622 12.73 35.75 14.34
C ILE A 622 12.78 37.22 13.94
N ILE A 623 12.22 37.55 12.78
CA ILE A 623 12.20 38.92 12.27
C ILE A 623 10.76 39.36 12.03
N GLY A 624 10.40 40.54 12.54
CA GLY A 624 9.14 41.23 12.23
C GLY A 624 9.41 42.56 11.51
N LEU A 625 8.39 43.10 10.85
CA LEU A 625 8.45 44.40 10.16
C LEU A 625 7.34 45.32 10.64
N VAL A 626 7.66 46.57 10.96
CA VAL A 626 6.69 47.67 11.06
C VAL A 626 7.02 48.66 9.97
N LYS A 627 6.05 48.90 9.10
CA LYS A 627 6.08 50.00 8.14
C LYS A 627 5.38 51.20 8.76
N PHE A 628 6.05 52.34 8.76
CA PHE A 628 5.47 53.61 9.19
C PHE A 628 5.68 54.67 8.11
N GLY A 629 4.65 55.46 7.82
CA GLY A 629 4.64 56.37 6.67
C GLY A 629 3.27 56.97 6.40
N GLY A 630 2.16 56.30 6.69
CA GLY A 630 0.79 56.79 6.38
C GLY A 630 -0.08 57.08 7.61
N ARG A 631 -1.41 57.13 7.41
CA ARG A 631 -2.43 57.19 8.49
C ARG A 631 -2.49 55.92 9.36
N CYS A 632 -1.73 54.88 9.02
CA CYS A 632 -1.74 53.59 9.71
C CYS A 632 -0.30 53.05 9.83
N LEU A 633 0.01 52.48 10.99
CA LEU A 633 1.17 51.62 11.22
C LEU A 633 0.82 50.21 10.75
N GLU A 634 1.57 49.68 9.80
CA GLU A 634 1.37 48.32 9.31
C GLU A 634 2.40 47.41 9.96
N PHE A 635 1.92 46.44 10.75
CA PHE A 635 2.76 45.44 11.41
C PHE A 635 2.63 44.11 10.68
N HIS A 636 3.76 43.60 10.20
CA HIS A 636 3.90 42.25 9.72
C HIS A 636 4.49 41.37 10.84
N GLU A 637 3.81 40.26 11.14
CA GLU A 637 4.14 39.39 12.26
C GLU A 637 5.56 38.79 12.17
N PHE A 638 6.09 38.42 13.34
CA PHE A 638 7.38 37.76 13.44
C PHE A 638 7.40 36.44 12.67
N THR A 639 8.43 36.26 11.86
CA THR A 639 8.65 35.06 11.05
C THR A 639 10.08 34.55 11.18
N GLU A 640 10.25 33.24 11.15
CA GLU A 640 11.55 32.56 10.99
C GLU A 640 11.96 32.50 9.50
N THR A 641 11.02 32.81 8.58
CA THR A 641 11.23 32.63 7.14
C THR A 641 11.72 33.92 6.49
N VAL A 642 13.00 33.91 6.11
CA VAL A 642 13.68 35.00 5.40
C VAL A 642 12.90 35.49 4.17
N GLY A 643 12.33 34.56 3.39
CA GLY A 643 11.58 34.89 2.18
C GLY A 643 10.24 35.61 2.43
N VAL A 644 9.60 35.39 3.59
CA VAL A 644 8.35 36.08 3.96
C VAL A 644 8.67 37.54 4.30
N PHE A 645 9.72 37.75 5.08
CA PHE A 645 10.21 39.09 5.39
C PHE A 645 10.69 39.84 4.12
N GLN A 646 11.36 39.15 3.20
CA GLN A 646 11.75 39.72 1.90
C GLN A 646 10.53 40.18 1.08
N GLY A 647 9.43 39.41 1.11
CA GLY A 647 8.15 39.81 0.51
C GLY A 647 7.64 41.13 1.08
N TYR A 648 7.63 41.27 2.41
CA TYR A 648 7.21 42.50 3.09
C TYR A 648 8.11 43.70 2.76
N VAL A 649 9.43 43.50 2.65
CA VAL A 649 10.36 44.58 2.29
C VAL A 649 10.17 45.02 0.84
N ASN A 650 9.94 44.09 -0.08
CA ASN A 650 9.77 44.41 -1.49
C ASN A 650 8.47 45.18 -1.76
N SER A 651 7.40 44.92 -1.00
CA SER A 651 6.10 45.60 -1.12
C SER A 651 6.06 47.01 -0.50
N LEU A 652 7.15 47.50 0.09
CA LEU A 652 7.20 48.85 0.65
C LEU A 652 7.11 49.91 -0.45
N GLU A 653 6.27 50.92 -0.23
CA GLU A 653 6.10 52.08 -1.10
C GLU A 653 6.10 53.35 -0.25
N ALA A 654 6.71 54.42 -0.77
CA ALA A 654 6.83 55.70 -0.08
C ALA A 654 5.52 56.49 -0.16
N CYS A 655 4.92 56.81 0.99
CA CYS A 655 3.67 57.55 1.14
C CYS A 655 3.57 58.14 2.56
N GLY A 656 3.09 59.40 2.67
CA GLY A 656 2.63 60.06 3.90
C GLY A 656 3.70 60.73 4.78
N VAL A 657 3.47 60.77 6.10
CA VAL A 657 4.26 61.45 7.18
C VAL A 657 5.03 60.43 8.04
N THR A 658 5.91 60.90 8.93
CA THR A 658 6.83 60.04 9.70
C THR A 658 6.45 60.01 11.20
N PRO A 659 5.52 59.12 11.64
CA PRO A 659 5.15 58.98 13.05
C PRO A 659 6.14 58.05 13.77
N LEU A 660 7.36 58.52 13.99
CA LEU A 660 8.47 57.70 14.47
C LEU A 660 8.24 57.22 15.90
N TYR A 661 7.77 58.10 16.80
CA TYR A 661 7.52 57.72 18.19
C TYR A 661 6.38 56.70 18.33
N ASP A 662 5.35 56.79 17.51
CA ASP A 662 4.26 55.81 17.51
C ASP A 662 4.75 54.44 17.01
N ALA A 663 5.59 54.43 15.98
CA ALA A 663 6.22 53.19 15.48
C ALA A 663 7.12 52.54 16.53
N LEU A 664 7.90 53.34 17.27
CA LEU A 664 8.71 52.87 18.40
C LEU A 664 7.85 52.27 19.52
N ASN A 665 6.77 52.96 19.92
CA ASN A 665 5.85 52.48 20.96
C ASN A 665 5.17 51.17 20.56
N LEU A 666 4.71 51.07 19.31
CA LEU A 666 4.16 49.82 18.77
C LEU A 666 5.21 48.72 18.80
N GLY A 667 6.44 49.02 18.39
CA GLY A 667 7.52 48.05 18.38
C GLY A 667 7.89 47.54 19.77
N ILE A 668 7.91 48.41 20.77
CA ILE A 668 8.11 48.03 22.18
C ILE A 668 6.99 47.10 22.65
N SER A 669 5.73 47.39 22.31
CA SER A 669 4.60 46.53 22.64
C SER A 669 4.77 45.13 22.05
N LYS A 670 5.11 45.04 20.75
CA LYS A 670 5.25 43.75 20.05
C LYS A 670 6.44 42.93 20.53
N LEU A 671 7.59 43.56 20.78
CA LEU A 671 8.74 42.88 21.37
C LEU A 671 8.47 42.44 22.81
N SER A 672 7.67 43.19 23.58
CA SER A 672 7.26 42.80 24.93
C SER A 672 6.38 41.55 24.91
N ASP A 673 5.51 41.40 23.92
CA ASP A 673 4.70 40.18 23.75
C ASP A 673 5.57 38.97 23.42
N VAL A 674 6.61 39.15 22.59
CA VAL A 674 7.62 38.11 22.33
C VAL A 674 8.38 37.76 23.60
N LYS A 675 8.78 38.73 24.43
CA LYS A 675 9.51 38.49 25.68
C LYS A 675 8.69 37.72 26.71
N LYS A 676 7.38 37.98 26.78
CA LYS A 676 6.45 37.20 27.60
C LYS A 676 6.38 35.74 27.15
N LYS A 677 6.39 35.51 25.83
CA LYS A 677 6.34 34.18 25.22
C LYS A 677 7.68 33.43 25.31
N PHE A 678 8.79 34.15 25.20
CA PHE A 678 10.16 33.62 25.21
C PHE A 678 11.05 34.45 26.16
N PRO A 679 11.09 34.10 27.46
CA PRO A 679 11.78 34.89 28.48
C PRO A 679 13.28 35.08 28.24
N ASP A 680 13.95 34.09 27.65
CA ASP A 680 15.40 34.11 27.41
C ASP A 680 15.79 34.78 26.07
N CYS A 681 14.81 35.14 25.24
CA CYS A 681 15.05 35.74 23.94
C CYS A 681 15.62 37.16 24.06
N ARG A 682 16.66 37.47 23.28
CA ARG A 682 17.20 38.84 23.15
C ARG A 682 16.29 39.65 22.25
N LEU A 683 15.96 40.88 22.65
CA LEU A 683 15.09 41.76 21.86
C LEU A 683 15.94 42.83 21.20
N ARG A 684 15.78 43.00 19.89
CA ARG A 684 16.46 44.03 19.12
C ARG A 684 15.45 44.78 18.26
N MET A 685 15.63 46.08 18.17
CA MET A 685 14.89 46.93 17.26
C MET A 685 15.88 47.62 16.31
N LEU A 686 15.61 47.53 15.01
CA LEU A 686 16.38 48.22 13.97
C LEU A 686 15.47 49.23 13.32
N CYS A 687 15.71 50.52 13.55
CA CYS A 687 14.90 51.59 12.99
C CYS A 687 15.67 52.32 11.90
N LEU A 688 15.09 52.43 10.71
CA LEU A 688 15.61 53.24 9.60
C LEU A 688 14.57 54.29 9.24
N SER A 689 14.96 55.54 9.45
CA SER A 689 14.19 56.74 9.12
C SER A 689 15.15 57.83 8.67
N ASP A 690 14.64 58.80 7.93
CA ASP A 690 15.39 60.04 7.66
C ASP A 690 15.43 60.99 8.88
N GLY A 691 14.73 60.64 9.96
CA GLY A 691 14.89 61.22 11.30
C GLY A 691 14.03 62.44 11.58
N ASN A 692 13.15 62.84 10.68
CA ASN A 692 12.21 63.93 10.93
C ASN A 692 10.87 63.36 11.41
N ASP A 693 10.57 63.50 12.70
CA ASP A 693 9.28 63.08 13.24
C ASP A 693 8.22 64.14 12.94
N GLU A 694 7.19 63.75 12.18
CA GLU A 694 6.10 64.62 11.72
C GLU A 694 4.73 64.10 12.18
N GLY A 695 4.70 63.30 13.25
CA GLY A 695 3.53 62.64 13.82
C GLY A 695 3.38 62.85 15.31
#